data_AF-A0A453N8F1-F1
#
_entry.id   AF-A0A453N8F1-F1
#
_cell.length_a   1.000
_cell.length_b   1.000
_cell.length_c   1.000
_cell.angle_alpha   90.00
_cell.angle_beta   90.00
_cell.angle_gamma   90.00
#
_symmetry.space_group_name_H-M   'P 1'
#
loop_
_entity.id
_entity.type
_entity.pdbx_description
1 polymer ?
#
loop_
_entity_poly.entity_id
_entity_poly.type
_entity_poly.pdbx_seq_one_letter_code
_entity_poly.pdbx_strand_id
1 'polypeptide(L)'
;YNKEINLMGQLHLLSSTVTTLAVPSPSLLATVARGGNNPAPAVPLVALGTQNGTIEVVDVLANAVSVSFAVHSSTVRGLRWLGNSRLVSFSYNQVSDKSGGFNNKLIITCLRSGLNRPFRVLQKPERAAIRALRASSSGRYLLIMFRDAPVEVWAMTKNPIMLRSLALPFTVLEWTLPAAPRPSQNASKQSPTSKEGTAAESSDETSESFAFALVNGALGVFEVHGRRIRDFRPKWPSSSFASSDGLVTAMAYRLPHVVMGDRSGNIRWWDVITGLSSSFSTHREGIRRIKFSPVVHGDRSRGRIAVLFYDNTFSIFDLDSADPLANALLHPQSPGTLVLELDWLSTRTRKDEPLVLCIAGADSSFRLVEVNTDTKINSASRLLTTKERFRPMPLCLPILFPTAHALALRMILQLGVKPSWFECNNSDKLGSNSFKEGPATFGDLRSYMIETTLPPIGDSVVAELLLKVLEPYRKDGCILDDGRASLYSAIVNKGTCARFAFAAAIFGDFQEALFWLQLPQALQHSLDKSTSRSSEKGFESSVRGDSEQTSTLNRIASSERSAARNVANNTASCGQLSTMAFKQEQLWFNANERIPWHDKLDSEDALQKRIHELVSLGNLEAAVSLLLSTPPEGTNFYPNALRAVVLSSAVSRSLHELAVKVVAANMVRTDKSLSGTHLLCAVGKYQEACSQLQDAGCWIDAATLAATHLHGSDYARVLQRWAGFVLRGEQNMWRALILYVAAGALPEALETLRSNQRPDTAALFLLACHEI
;
A
#
# COMPACT_ATOMS: atom_id res chain seq x y z
N TYR A 1 -6.63 43.14 -36.34
CA TYR A 1 -5.71 42.65 -35.30
C TYR A 1 -6.33 41.44 -34.63
N ASN A 2 -6.20 40.25 -35.21
CA ASN A 2 -6.76 39.05 -34.58
C ASN A 2 -5.70 38.48 -33.62
N LYS A 3 -5.94 38.64 -32.32
CA LYS A 3 -5.27 37.82 -31.30
C LYS A 3 -6.00 36.48 -31.29
N GLU A 4 -5.30 35.41 -31.66
CA GLU A 4 -5.91 34.08 -31.79
C GLU A 4 -5.58 33.19 -30.59
N ILE A 5 -6.56 32.35 -30.25
CA ILE A 5 -6.50 31.36 -29.17
C ILE A 5 -6.69 29.99 -29.81
N ASN A 6 -5.68 29.12 -29.71
CA ASN A 6 -5.64 27.84 -30.40
C ASN A 6 -5.69 26.67 -29.40
N LEU A 7 -6.49 25.65 -29.68
CA LEU A 7 -6.50 24.40 -28.91
C LEU A 7 -5.29 23.54 -29.35
N MET A 8 -4.35 23.29 -28.43
CA MET A 8 -3.13 22.52 -28.67
C MET A 8 -3.28 21.03 -28.38
N GLY A 9 -4.14 20.67 -27.43
CA GLY A 9 -4.33 19.31 -26.99
C GLY A 9 -5.54 19.17 -26.10
N GLN A 10 -6.17 18.00 -26.15
CA GLN A 10 -7.34 17.67 -25.34
C GLN A 10 -7.29 16.20 -24.92
N LEU A 11 -7.65 15.96 -23.66
CA LEU A 11 -7.85 14.64 -23.07
C LEU A 11 -9.33 14.49 -22.70
N HIS A 12 -10.01 13.52 -23.31
CA HIS A 12 -11.44 13.25 -23.12
C HIS A 12 -11.74 12.02 -22.23
N LEU A 13 -10.71 11.24 -21.85
CA LEU A 13 -10.86 9.93 -21.20
C LEU A 13 -10.09 9.88 -19.87
N LEU A 14 -10.42 10.81 -18.96
CA LEU A 14 -9.93 10.78 -17.57
C LEU A 14 -10.78 9.80 -16.75
N SER A 15 -10.22 9.16 -15.72
CA SER A 15 -10.89 8.03 -15.02
C SER A 15 -12.14 8.42 -14.23
N SER A 16 -12.36 9.72 -14.03
CA SER A 16 -13.45 10.29 -13.24
C SER A 16 -13.56 11.79 -13.56
N THR A 17 -14.69 12.40 -13.23
CA THR A 17 -14.93 13.85 -13.35
C THR A 17 -13.85 14.65 -12.63
N VAL A 18 -13.27 15.63 -13.33
CA VAL A 18 -12.23 16.52 -12.78
C VAL A 18 -12.86 17.55 -11.86
N THR A 19 -12.30 17.73 -10.66
CA THR A 19 -12.83 18.62 -9.62
C THR A 19 -11.88 19.75 -9.24
N THR A 20 -10.58 19.59 -9.51
CA THR A 20 -9.57 20.62 -9.27
C THR A 20 -8.38 20.44 -10.22
N LEU A 21 -7.80 21.56 -10.65
CA LEU A 21 -6.57 21.62 -11.44
C LEU A 21 -5.46 22.30 -10.63
N ALA A 22 -4.21 21.84 -10.82
CA ALA A 22 -3.04 22.44 -10.21
C ALA A 22 -1.82 22.33 -11.14
N VAL A 23 -1.17 23.47 -11.41
CA VAL A 23 0.09 23.55 -12.17
C VAL A 23 1.25 23.77 -11.18
N PRO A 24 2.43 23.15 -11.37
CA PRO A 24 3.61 23.42 -10.56
C PRO A 24 4.08 24.85 -10.79
N SER A 25 4.34 25.60 -9.70
CA SER A 25 5.00 26.89 -9.80
C SER A 25 6.50 26.69 -9.57
N PRO A 26 7.37 26.89 -10.58
CA PRO A 26 8.81 26.74 -10.41
C PRO A 26 9.32 27.85 -9.49
N SER A 27 9.79 27.43 -8.32
CA SER A 27 10.43 28.32 -7.38
C SER A 27 11.76 28.83 -7.93
N LEU A 28 11.86 30.13 -8.20
CA LEU A 28 13.16 30.79 -8.37
C LEU A 28 14.00 30.76 -7.06
N LEU A 29 13.37 30.44 -5.91
CA LEU A 29 13.94 30.50 -4.57
C LEU A 29 14.26 29.12 -3.92
N ALA A 30 13.89 27.97 -4.50
CA ALA A 30 14.23 26.66 -3.91
C ALA A 30 15.60 26.16 -4.37
N THR A 31 16.67 26.84 -3.94
CA THR A 31 18.08 26.44 -4.12
C THR A 31 18.48 25.24 -3.22
N VAL A 32 17.71 24.95 -2.16
CA VAL A 32 18.16 24.15 -1.01
C VAL A 32 17.84 22.65 -1.12
N ALA A 33 18.12 22.03 -2.28
CA ALA A 33 18.03 20.56 -2.44
C ALA A 33 19.06 19.94 -3.42
N ARG A 34 19.84 20.76 -4.14
CA ARG A 34 20.79 20.28 -5.16
C ARG A 34 22.15 20.99 -5.16
N GLY A 35 22.54 21.63 -4.06
CA GLY A 35 23.90 22.16 -3.86
C GLY A 35 24.38 23.15 -4.93
N GLY A 36 23.48 23.91 -5.54
CA GLY A 36 23.81 24.83 -6.64
C GLY A 36 22.80 25.95 -6.79
N ASN A 37 23.29 27.13 -7.19
CA ASN A 37 22.56 28.40 -7.21
C ASN A 37 21.54 28.53 -8.38
N ASN A 38 21.10 27.41 -8.97
CA ASN A 38 20.20 27.42 -10.11
C ASN A 38 18.74 27.25 -9.67
N PRO A 39 17.79 28.03 -10.21
CA PRO A 39 16.38 27.90 -9.88
C PRO A 39 15.83 26.53 -10.32
N ALA A 40 14.80 26.05 -9.61
CA ALA A 40 14.20 24.76 -9.93
C ALA A 40 13.53 24.81 -11.32
N PRO A 41 13.92 23.94 -12.28
CA PRO A 41 13.42 24.03 -13.65
C PRO A 41 11.92 23.77 -13.70
N ALA A 42 11.20 24.54 -14.53
CA ALA A 42 9.79 24.32 -14.81
C ALA A 42 9.58 22.91 -15.36
N VAL A 43 8.58 22.20 -14.83
CA VAL A 43 8.26 20.83 -15.24
C VAL A 43 6.92 20.87 -16.00
N PRO A 44 6.80 20.25 -17.18
CA PRO A 44 5.58 20.23 -17.99
C PRO A 44 4.54 19.23 -17.45
N LEU A 45 4.36 19.15 -16.14
CA LEU A 45 3.36 18.30 -15.51
C LEU A 45 2.19 19.14 -15.00
N VAL A 46 0.98 18.61 -15.07
CA VAL A 46 -0.22 19.19 -14.46
C VAL A 46 -0.91 18.12 -13.63
N ALA A 47 -1.38 18.48 -12.44
CA ALA A 47 -2.08 17.55 -11.56
C ALA A 47 -3.57 17.88 -11.51
N LEU A 48 -4.40 16.85 -11.73
CA LEU A 48 -5.85 16.89 -11.73
C LEU A 48 -6.37 16.06 -10.57
N GLY A 49 -7.24 16.62 -9.74
CA GLY A 49 -7.96 15.88 -8.71
C GLY A 49 -9.34 15.49 -9.22
N THR A 50 -9.80 14.28 -8.89
CA THR A 50 -11.07 13.73 -9.39
C THR A 50 -12.14 13.56 -8.31
N GLN A 51 -13.38 13.34 -8.74
CA GLN A 51 -14.51 13.02 -7.87
C GLN A 51 -14.35 11.67 -7.15
N ASN A 52 -13.66 10.70 -7.76
CA ASN A 52 -13.38 9.39 -7.18
C ASN A 52 -12.24 9.39 -6.14
N GLY A 53 -11.59 10.53 -5.89
CA GLY A 53 -10.50 10.63 -4.92
C GLY A 53 -9.12 10.28 -5.48
N THR A 54 -9.01 10.11 -6.80
CA THR A 54 -7.74 9.95 -7.50
C THR A 54 -7.09 11.30 -7.83
N ILE A 55 -5.76 11.28 -7.98
CA ILE A 55 -4.96 12.39 -8.48
C ILE A 55 -4.24 11.91 -9.73
N GLU A 56 -4.60 12.45 -10.87
CA GLU A 56 -4.00 12.15 -12.17
C GLU A 56 -2.96 13.22 -12.51
N VAL A 57 -1.76 12.80 -12.86
CA VAL A 57 -0.66 13.68 -13.27
C VAL A 57 -0.48 13.54 -14.78
N VAL A 58 -0.83 14.60 -15.50
CA VAL A 58 -0.73 14.71 -16.97
C VAL A 58 0.63 15.27 -17.34
N ASP A 59 1.33 14.63 -18.28
CA ASP A 59 2.44 15.25 -19.00
C ASP A 59 1.88 16.05 -20.18
N VAL A 60 2.17 17.34 -20.17
CA VAL A 60 1.67 18.33 -21.14
C VAL A 60 2.37 18.19 -22.50
N LEU A 61 3.61 17.70 -22.55
CA LEU A 61 4.32 17.48 -23.80
C LEU A 61 3.84 16.19 -24.50
N ALA A 62 3.53 15.15 -23.73
CA ALA A 62 2.93 13.92 -24.26
C ALA A 62 1.41 14.03 -24.47
N ASN A 63 0.76 15.05 -23.90
CA ASN A 63 -0.70 15.19 -23.79
C ASN A 63 -1.35 13.88 -23.28
N ALA A 64 -0.78 13.28 -22.23
CA ALA A 64 -1.16 11.97 -21.70
C ALA A 64 -1.08 11.92 -20.17
N VAL A 65 -1.87 11.05 -19.53
CA VAL A 65 -1.77 10.78 -18.09
C VAL A 65 -0.49 9.98 -17.83
N SER A 66 0.50 10.60 -17.20
CA SER A 66 1.78 9.98 -16.85
C SER A 66 1.65 9.06 -15.63
N VAL A 67 0.87 9.46 -14.62
CA VAL A 67 0.66 8.68 -13.39
C VAL A 67 -0.75 8.93 -12.84
N SER A 68 -1.38 7.92 -12.22
CA SER A 68 -2.58 8.09 -11.40
C SER A 68 -2.36 7.57 -9.97
N PHE A 69 -2.73 8.36 -8.97
CA PHE A 69 -2.66 7.99 -7.55
C PHE A 69 -4.06 7.89 -6.94
N ALA A 70 -4.42 6.75 -6.35
CA ALA A 70 -5.56 6.68 -5.44
C ALA A 70 -5.15 7.26 -4.07
N VAL A 71 -5.67 8.44 -3.71
CA VAL A 71 -5.21 9.20 -2.54
C VAL A 71 -6.29 9.36 -1.48
N HIS A 72 -7.53 9.63 -1.89
CA HIS A 72 -8.66 9.85 -0.98
C HIS A 72 -9.77 8.82 -1.23
N SER A 73 -10.53 8.51 -0.19
CA SER A 73 -11.75 7.67 -0.26
C SER A 73 -12.99 8.44 -0.73
N SER A 74 -12.80 9.63 -1.29
CA SER A 74 -13.82 10.65 -1.55
C SER A 74 -13.21 11.76 -2.40
N THR A 75 -14.05 12.53 -3.08
CA THR A 75 -13.67 13.64 -3.98
C THR A 75 -12.50 14.49 -3.50
N VAL A 76 -11.52 14.69 -4.39
CA VAL A 76 -10.40 15.62 -4.16
C VAL A 76 -10.93 17.06 -4.31
N ARG A 77 -11.20 17.72 -3.18
CA ARG A 77 -11.84 19.06 -3.16
C ARG A 77 -10.85 20.20 -3.37
N GLY A 78 -9.54 19.91 -3.34
CA GLY A 78 -8.52 20.84 -3.79
C GLY A 78 -7.14 20.23 -3.76
N LEU A 79 -6.29 20.73 -4.66
CA LEU A 79 -4.98 20.18 -4.99
C LEU A 79 -4.00 21.34 -5.22
N ARG A 80 -2.79 21.27 -4.66
CA ARG A 80 -1.72 22.26 -4.87
C ARG A 80 -0.36 21.57 -4.93
N TRP A 81 0.56 22.15 -5.70
CA TRP A 81 1.95 21.72 -5.75
C TRP A 81 2.75 22.29 -4.59
N LEU A 82 3.66 21.49 -4.03
CA LEU A 82 4.65 21.87 -3.03
C LEU A 82 6.03 21.79 -3.68
N GLY A 83 6.36 22.81 -4.47
CA GLY A 83 7.46 22.77 -5.43
C GLY A 83 7.17 21.77 -6.56
N ASN A 84 8.21 21.18 -7.14
CA ASN A 84 8.08 20.42 -8.40
C ASN A 84 7.94 18.89 -8.23
N SER A 85 7.83 18.38 -7.00
CA SER A 85 7.93 16.93 -6.71
C SER A 85 6.94 16.37 -5.68
N ARG A 86 6.21 17.25 -4.98
CA ARG A 86 5.22 16.89 -3.97
C ARG A 86 3.90 17.58 -4.29
N LEU A 87 2.80 16.87 -4.11
CA LEU A 87 1.45 17.41 -4.15
C LEU A 87 0.87 17.44 -2.73
N VAL A 88 0.04 18.43 -2.44
CA VAL A 88 -0.84 18.43 -1.27
C VAL A 88 -2.28 18.48 -1.73
N SER A 89 -3.09 17.58 -1.17
CA SER A 89 -4.49 17.40 -1.53
C SER A 89 -5.36 17.32 -0.28
N PHE A 90 -6.62 17.72 -0.41
CA PHE A 90 -7.61 17.54 0.65
C PHE A 90 -8.93 16.98 0.14
N SER A 91 -9.58 16.22 1.02
CA SER A 91 -10.98 15.85 0.93
C SER A 91 -11.64 16.07 2.30
N TYR A 92 -12.97 16.08 2.35
CA TYR A 92 -13.70 15.99 3.61
C TYR A 92 -14.99 15.20 3.41
N ASN A 93 -15.35 14.47 4.46
CA ASN A 93 -16.64 13.80 4.60
C ASN A 93 -17.40 14.41 5.79
N GLN A 94 -18.70 14.60 5.62
CA GLN A 94 -19.58 15.03 6.70
C GLN A 94 -19.99 13.82 7.54
N VAL A 95 -19.93 13.93 8.85
CA VAL A 95 -20.34 12.87 9.78
C VAL A 95 -21.84 13.01 10.06
N SER A 96 -22.56 11.89 10.02
CA SER A 96 -24.03 11.82 10.15
C SER A 96 -24.56 11.93 11.58
N ASP A 97 -23.68 12.06 12.58
CA ASP A 97 -24.06 12.08 13.99
C ASP A 97 -24.77 13.36 14.40
N LYS A 98 -25.59 13.27 15.47
CA LYS A 98 -26.41 14.39 16.00
C LYS A 98 -25.61 15.65 16.39
N SER A 99 -24.30 15.55 16.58
CA SER A 99 -23.42 16.70 16.85
C SER A 99 -23.05 17.50 15.59
N GLY A 100 -23.23 16.92 14.41
CA GLY A 100 -22.62 17.38 13.16
C GLY A 100 -21.08 17.30 13.19
N GLY A 101 -20.47 17.52 12.02
CA GLY A 101 -19.01 17.67 11.90
C GLY A 101 -18.45 17.21 10.56
N PHE A 102 -17.20 17.56 10.31
CA PHE A 102 -16.44 17.22 9.11
C PHE A 102 -15.16 16.49 9.50
N ASN A 103 -14.93 15.34 8.87
CA ASN A 103 -13.63 14.66 8.89
C ASN A 103 -12.80 15.18 7.71
N ASN A 104 -11.97 16.19 7.97
CA ASN A 104 -11.07 16.77 6.98
C ASN A 104 -9.80 15.90 6.84
N LYS A 105 -9.55 15.38 5.65
CA LYS A 105 -8.36 14.57 5.33
C LYS A 105 -7.38 15.36 4.48
N LEU A 106 -6.14 15.49 4.96
CA LEU A 106 -5.04 16.20 4.29
C LEU A 106 -3.89 15.23 4.02
N ILE A 107 -3.48 15.11 2.75
CA ILE A 107 -2.48 14.14 2.32
C ILE A 107 -1.43 14.82 1.43
N ILE A 108 -0.16 14.52 1.70
CA ILE A 108 0.98 14.87 0.86
C ILE A 108 1.35 13.63 0.04
N THR A 109 1.33 13.77 -1.28
CA THR A 109 1.72 12.72 -2.24
C THR A 109 3.08 13.06 -2.82
N CYS A 110 4.04 12.15 -2.70
CA CYS A 110 5.38 12.29 -3.28
C CYS A 110 5.41 11.65 -4.66
N LEU A 111 5.58 12.44 -5.73
CA LEU A 111 5.56 11.93 -7.10
C LEU A 111 6.68 10.94 -7.41
N ARG A 112 7.86 11.14 -6.79
CA ARG A 112 9.03 10.27 -7.03
C ARG A 112 8.90 8.89 -6.40
N SER A 113 8.20 8.76 -5.28
CA SER A 113 8.14 7.52 -4.50
C SER A 113 6.74 6.90 -4.43
N GLY A 114 5.73 7.55 -5.01
CA GLY A 114 4.31 7.17 -4.92
C GLY A 114 3.71 7.19 -3.52
N LEU A 115 4.47 7.63 -2.50
CA LEU A 115 4.03 7.57 -1.10
C LEU A 115 3.04 8.68 -0.77
N ASN A 116 1.88 8.27 -0.26
CA ASN A 116 0.84 9.12 0.32
C ASN A 116 1.02 9.21 1.83
N ARG A 117 1.31 10.40 2.36
CA ARG A 117 1.46 10.65 3.80
C ARG A 117 0.38 11.59 4.32
N PRO A 118 -0.53 11.16 5.20
CA PRO A 118 -1.48 12.05 5.86
C PRO A 118 -0.76 12.96 6.86
N PHE A 119 -1.28 14.16 7.05
CA PHE A 119 -0.85 15.09 8.10
C PHE A 119 -2.07 15.83 8.68
N ARG A 120 -1.90 16.49 9.84
CA ARG A 120 -3.01 17.11 10.59
C ARG A 120 -4.16 16.12 10.85
N VAL A 121 -3.82 14.89 11.21
CA VAL A 121 -4.79 13.83 11.54
C VAL A 121 -5.34 14.10 12.94
N LEU A 122 -6.64 14.40 13.03
CA LEU A 122 -7.34 14.65 14.28
C LEU A 122 -8.24 13.47 14.63
N GLN A 123 -8.33 13.13 15.93
CA GLN A 123 -9.18 12.04 16.41
C GLN A 123 -10.67 12.40 16.48
N LYS A 124 -11.00 13.69 16.60
CA LYS A 124 -12.38 14.20 16.71
C LYS A 124 -12.78 14.91 15.42
N PRO A 125 -14.05 14.79 14.96
CA PRO A 125 -14.55 15.53 13.81
C PRO A 125 -14.52 17.04 14.09
N GLU A 126 -14.22 17.82 13.06
CA GLU A 126 -14.10 19.27 13.15
C GLU A 126 -15.44 19.95 12.88
N ARG A 127 -15.66 21.14 13.47
CA ARG A 127 -16.89 21.91 13.22
C ARG A 127 -16.94 22.54 11.82
N ALA A 128 -15.78 22.82 11.22
CA ALA A 128 -15.68 23.50 9.92
C ALA A 128 -14.99 22.62 8.88
N ALA A 129 -15.55 22.58 7.67
CA ALA A 129 -14.91 21.97 6.51
C ALA A 129 -13.76 22.85 5.99
N ILE A 130 -12.70 22.22 5.44
CA ILE A 130 -11.70 22.94 4.65
C ILE A 130 -12.37 23.56 3.43
N ARG A 131 -12.16 24.87 3.26
CA ARG A 131 -12.63 25.69 2.14
C ARG A 131 -11.63 25.70 0.99
N ALA A 132 -10.33 25.85 1.28
CA ALA A 132 -9.29 25.96 0.26
C ALA A 132 -7.88 25.73 0.81
N LEU A 133 -6.95 25.37 -0.09
CA LEU A 133 -5.51 25.37 0.15
C LEU A 133 -4.81 26.44 -0.70
N ARG A 134 -3.71 26.99 -0.16
CA ARG A 134 -2.75 27.84 -0.88
C ARG A 134 -1.32 27.47 -0.50
N ALA A 135 -0.63 26.79 -1.40
CA ALA A 135 0.81 26.54 -1.27
C ALA A 135 1.60 27.77 -1.70
N SER A 136 2.73 28.04 -1.05
CA SER A 136 3.65 29.09 -1.45
C SER A 136 4.48 28.67 -2.67
N SER A 137 5.04 29.64 -3.40
CA SER A 137 5.76 29.37 -4.66
C SER A 137 7.06 28.59 -4.45
N SER A 138 7.65 28.58 -3.25
CA SER A 138 8.75 27.69 -2.88
C SER A 138 8.34 26.27 -2.49
N GLY A 139 7.04 26.04 -2.24
CA GLY A 139 6.52 24.83 -1.63
C GLY A 139 6.91 24.64 -0.15
N ARG A 140 7.50 25.66 0.50
CA ARG A 140 7.88 25.62 1.92
C ARG A 140 6.71 25.92 2.85
N TYR A 141 5.73 26.70 2.42
CA TYR A 141 4.58 27.08 3.26
C TYR A 141 3.24 26.68 2.64
N LEU A 142 2.24 26.49 3.51
CA LEU A 142 0.88 26.15 3.15
C LEU A 142 -0.10 26.94 4.03
N LEU A 143 -1.10 27.57 3.42
CA LEU A 143 -2.26 28.12 4.12
C LEU A 143 -3.42 27.14 3.96
N ILE A 144 -4.07 26.83 5.09
CA ILE A 144 -5.28 26.00 5.15
C ILE A 144 -6.42 26.91 5.56
N MET A 145 -7.36 27.15 4.64
CA MET A 145 -8.55 27.96 4.88
C MET A 145 -9.73 27.06 5.19
N PHE A 146 -10.46 27.37 6.26
CA PHE A 146 -11.73 26.73 6.62
C PHE A 146 -12.91 27.62 6.21
N ARG A 147 -14.14 27.13 6.33
CA ARG A 147 -15.34 27.96 6.10
C ARG A 147 -15.58 28.94 7.25
N ASP A 148 -15.73 28.40 8.47
CA ASP A 148 -16.16 29.13 9.66
C ASP A 148 -15.16 28.93 10.83
N ALA A 149 -13.87 28.84 10.51
CA ALA A 149 -12.79 28.70 11.49
C ALA A 149 -11.52 29.45 11.05
N PRO A 150 -10.62 29.82 11.99
CA PRO A 150 -9.38 30.52 11.70
C PRO A 150 -8.51 29.86 10.63
N VAL A 151 -7.80 30.66 9.84
CA VAL A 151 -6.86 30.15 8.83
C VAL A 151 -5.58 29.66 9.51
N GLU A 152 -5.08 28.49 9.12
CA GLU A 152 -3.83 27.95 9.65
C GLU A 152 -2.67 28.15 8.67
N VAL A 153 -1.53 28.60 9.18
CA VAL A 153 -0.27 28.74 8.43
C VAL A 153 0.67 27.60 8.83
N TRP A 154 1.14 26.83 7.85
CA TRP A 154 1.96 25.64 8.03
C TRP A 154 3.30 25.72 7.30
N ALA A 155 4.35 25.17 7.92
CA ALA A 155 5.65 24.91 7.30
C ALA A 155 5.76 23.44 6.84
N MET A 156 6.01 23.23 5.55
CA MET A 156 5.95 21.94 4.86
C MET A 156 7.31 21.23 4.79
N THR A 157 7.93 21.07 5.96
CA THR A 157 9.21 20.35 6.14
C THR A 157 9.03 18.83 6.00
N LYS A 158 10.04 18.01 6.38
CA LYS A 158 9.88 16.54 6.49
C LYS A 158 8.71 16.15 7.39
N ASN A 159 8.42 16.94 8.42
CA ASN A 159 7.21 16.85 9.24
C ASN A 159 6.48 18.20 9.15
N PRO A 160 5.23 18.27 8.65
CA PRO A 160 4.47 19.52 8.62
C PRO A 160 4.24 20.06 10.04
N ILE A 161 4.49 21.36 10.24
CA ILE A 161 4.32 22.05 11.54
C ILE A 161 3.43 23.28 11.34
N MET A 162 2.41 23.46 12.19
CA MET A 162 1.62 24.69 12.23
C MET A 162 2.46 25.81 12.86
N LEU A 163 2.63 26.92 12.15
CA LEU A 163 3.33 28.12 12.61
C LEU A 163 2.41 29.07 13.39
N ARG A 164 1.19 29.29 12.88
CA ARG A 164 0.23 30.25 13.45
C ARG A 164 -1.20 29.94 13.02
N SER A 165 -2.15 30.28 13.87
CA SER A 165 -3.56 30.38 13.53
C SER A 165 -3.95 31.86 13.41
N LEU A 166 -4.65 32.24 12.35
CA LEU A 166 -5.04 33.62 12.02
C LEU A 166 -6.57 33.73 12.10
N ALA A 167 -7.06 34.26 13.23
CA ALA A 167 -8.49 34.44 13.50
C ALA A 167 -9.03 35.76 12.91
N LEU A 168 -8.92 35.92 11.59
CA LEU A 168 -9.52 37.03 10.84
C LEU A 168 -10.51 36.49 9.80
N PRO A 169 -11.59 37.24 9.46
CA PRO A 169 -12.60 36.82 8.49
C PRO A 169 -12.08 37.02 7.05
N PHE A 170 -11.17 36.16 6.60
CA PHE A 170 -10.57 36.23 5.26
C PHE A 170 -11.55 35.81 4.15
N THR A 171 -11.78 36.69 3.17
CA THR A 171 -12.48 36.32 1.93
C THR A 171 -11.53 35.57 1.00
N VAL A 172 -10.31 36.08 0.81
CA VAL A 172 -9.30 35.55 -0.11
C VAL A 172 -7.90 35.72 0.49
N LEU A 173 -7.03 34.75 0.19
CA LEU A 173 -5.60 34.72 0.47
C LEU A 173 -4.87 34.21 -0.79
N GLU A 174 -3.79 34.86 -1.22
CA GLU A 174 -2.91 34.38 -2.30
C GLU A 174 -1.44 34.73 -2.00
N TRP A 175 -0.53 33.78 -2.21
CA TRP A 175 0.92 33.97 -2.07
C TRP A 175 1.51 34.80 -3.22
N THR A 176 2.63 35.48 -2.97
CA THR A 176 3.45 36.07 -4.04
C THR A 176 3.95 35.02 -5.02
N LEU A 177 3.63 35.22 -6.30
CA LEU A 177 4.45 34.68 -7.38
C LEU A 177 5.85 35.33 -7.33
N PRO A 178 6.92 34.60 -7.70
CA PRO A 178 8.27 35.15 -7.73
C PRO A 178 8.34 36.42 -8.62
N ALA A 179 9.02 37.45 -8.13
CA ALA A 179 9.33 38.62 -8.93
C ALA A 179 10.36 38.25 -10.02
N ALA A 180 10.26 38.89 -11.19
CA ALA A 180 11.40 38.92 -12.10
C ALA A 180 12.56 39.66 -11.39
N PRO A 181 13.74 39.03 -11.18
CA PRO A 181 14.84 39.69 -10.50
C PRO A 181 15.25 40.94 -11.28
N ARG A 182 15.26 42.07 -10.58
CA ARG A 182 15.79 43.33 -11.11
C ARG A 182 17.32 43.21 -11.17
N PRO A 183 17.99 43.58 -12.27
CA PRO A 183 19.44 43.76 -12.24
C PRO A 183 19.75 44.85 -11.20
N SER A 184 20.75 44.58 -10.35
CA SER A 184 21.20 45.47 -9.29
C SER A 184 21.83 46.74 -9.88
N GLN A 185 21.01 47.78 -10.09
CA GLN A 185 21.51 49.12 -10.38
C GLN A 185 21.80 49.87 -9.07
N ASN A 186 22.98 50.47 -9.02
CA ASN A 186 23.48 51.39 -8.00
C ASN A 186 23.94 50.77 -6.66
N ALA A 187 24.97 49.92 -6.73
CA ALA A 187 26.02 49.93 -5.71
C ALA A 187 27.06 51.01 -6.07
N SER A 188 26.85 52.24 -5.61
CA SER A 188 27.84 53.31 -5.74
C SER A 188 29.09 52.99 -4.90
N LYS A 189 30.28 53.23 -5.45
CA LYS A 189 31.58 53.01 -4.79
C LYS A 189 31.63 53.69 -3.41
N GLN A 190 31.91 52.92 -2.37
CA GLN A 190 32.74 53.35 -1.23
C GLN A 190 33.31 52.11 -0.53
N SER A 191 34.63 52.12 -0.34
CA SER A 191 35.43 51.05 0.28
C SER A 191 35.37 51.11 1.82
N PRO A 192 35.69 50.01 2.53
CA PRO A 192 35.34 49.87 3.95
C PRO A 192 36.37 50.49 4.90
N THR A 193 35.91 50.80 6.11
CA THR A 193 36.76 50.87 7.31
C THR A 193 36.20 49.99 8.42
N SER A 194 37.13 49.38 9.14
CA SER A 194 37.00 48.24 10.05
C SER A 194 36.05 48.40 11.24
N LYS A 195 35.45 47.28 11.63
CA LYS A 195 35.61 46.70 12.99
C LYS A 195 35.29 45.21 12.99
N GLU A 196 36.18 44.43 13.59
CA GLU A 196 36.02 42.98 13.79
C GLU A 196 34.97 42.67 14.86
N GLY A 197 34.25 41.56 14.73
CA GLY A 197 33.27 41.15 15.72
C GLY A 197 32.44 39.93 15.33
N THR A 198 32.95 38.73 15.68
CA THR A 198 32.26 37.43 15.68
C THR A 198 31.70 36.87 14.36
N ALA A 199 31.95 35.58 14.14
CA ALA A 199 31.39 34.84 13.00
C ALA A 199 29.86 34.75 13.12
N ALA A 200 29.15 35.42 12.21
CA ALA A 200 27.70 35.31 12.07
C ALA A 200 27.37 34.34 10.92
N GLU A 201 26.47 33.39 11.20
CA GLU A 201 25.97 32.42 10.23
C GLU A 201 25.31 33.13 9.04
N SER A 202 25.75 32.82 7.82
CA SER A 202 25.16 33.35 6.58
C SER A 202 23.81 32.68 6.28
N SER A 203 22.80 33.01 7.08
CA SER A 203 21.42 32.55 6.89
C SER A 203 20.68 33.46 5.91
N ASP A 204 20.76 33.13 4.61
CA ASP A 204 19.97 33.78 3.57
C ASP A 204 18.50 33.29 3.64
N GLU A 205 17.82 33.69 4.72
CA GLU A 205 16.41 33.37 5.03
C GLU A 205 15.47 34.14 4.10
N THR A 206 15.35 33.63 2.86
CA THR A 206 14.43 34.13 1.82
C THR A 206 13.03 34.35 2.37
N SER A 207 12.56 35.60 2.42
CA SER A 207 11.20 35.93 2.85
C SER A 207 10.16 35.66 1.76
N GLU A 208 8.96 35.25 2.16
CA GLU A 208 7.82 35.03 1.27
C GLU A 208 6.61 35.81 1.79
N SER A 209 5.87 36.47 0.90
CA SER A 209 4.70 37.28 1.27
C SER A 209 3.40 36.68 0.76
N PHE A 210 2.28 37.00 1.42
CA PHE A 210 0.94 36.71 0.91
C PHE A 210 -0.01 37.88 1.15
N ALA A 211 -0.83 38.18 0.16
CA ALA A 211 -1.83 39.23 0.22
C ALA A 211 -3.19 38.65 0.64
N PHE A 212 -4.02 39.47 1.27
CA PHE A 212 -5.33 39.07 1.76
C PHE A 212 -6.38 40.16 1.68
N ALA A 213 -7.63 39.74 1.62
CA ALA A 213 -8.81 40.57 1.77
C ALA A 213 -9.72 40.00 2.87
N LEU A 214 -10.37 40.89 3.62
CA LEU A 214 -11.30 40.57 4.69
C LEU A 214 -12.75 40.85 4.28
N VAL A 215 -13.72 40.27 5.01
CA VAL A 215 -15.16 40.43 4.73
C VAL A 215 -15.63 41.89 4.81
N ASN A 216 -14.97 42.73 5.62
CA ASN A 216 -15.23 44.17 5.72
C ASN A 216 -14.55 45.01 4.63
N GLY A 217 -14.01 44.39 3.57
CA GLY A 217 -13.29 45.07 2.49
C GLY A 217 -11.86 45.52 2.85
N ALA A 218 -11.41 45.32 4.09
CA ALA A 218 -10.04 45.64 4.49
C ALA A 218 -9.03 44.70 3.81
N LEU A 219 -7.87 45.25 3.51
CA LEU A 219 -6.82 44.63 2.71
C LEU A 219 -5.54 44.50 3.54
N GLY A 220 -4.67 43.57 3.19
CA GLY A 220 -3.47 43.30 3.97
C GLY A 220 -2.41 42.49 3.23
N VAL A 221 -1.18 42.56 3.72
CA VAL A 221 -0.07 41.71 3.30
C VAL A 221 0.66 41.22 4.55
N PHE A 222 0.87 39.92 4.66
CA PHE A 222 1.75 39.31 5.66
C PHE A 222 3.03 38.83 5.00
N GLU A 223 4.12 38.85 5.76
CA GLU A 223 5.44 38.36 5.35
C GLU A 223 5.92 37.25 6.30
N VAL A 224 6.39 36.15 5.74
CA VAL A 224 6.84 34.96 6.44
C VAL A 224 8.34 34.81 6.28
N HIS A 225 9.05 34.82 7.41
CA HIS A 225 10.49 34.63 7.52
C HIS A 225 10.75 33.39 8.38
N GLY A 226 11.16 32.28 7.77
CA GLY A 226 11.34 30.98 8.43
C GLY A 226 10.09 30.55 9.22
N ARG A 227 10.14 30.68 10.55
CA ARG A 227 9.01 30.36 11.45
C ARG A 227 8.21 31.58 11.95
N ARG A 228 8.61 32.80 11.61
CA ARG A 228 8.02 34.05 12.09
C ARG A 228 7.13 34.68 11.01
N ILE A 229 5.93 35.12 11.40
CA ILE A 229 5.01 35.88 10.55
C ILE A 229 4.99 37.32 11.05
N ARG A 230 5.24 38.27 10.14
CA ARG A 230 5.25 39.71 10.39
C ARG A 230 4.21 40.40 9.52
N ASP A 231 3.73 41.53 9.99
CA ASP A 231 2.79 42.38 9.25
C ASP A 231 3.62 43.25 8.29
N PHE A 232 3.44 43.07 6.98
CA PHE A 232 4.06 43.94 6.00
C PHE A 232 3.27 45.25 5.93
N ARG A 233 3.96 46.39 5.84
CA ARG A 233 3.34 47.72 5.75
C ARG A 233 3.43 48.25 4.31
N PRO A 234 2.49 47.90 3.42
CA PRO A 234 2.50 48.36 2.03
C PRO A 234 2.17 49.85 1.94
N LYS A 235 2.45 50.48 0.79
CA LYS A 235 1.81 51.76 0.46
C LYS A 235 0.38 51.50 0.03
N TRP A 236 -0.57 52.03 0.79
CA TRP A 236 -1.99 51.87 0.49
C TRP A 236 -2.39 52.75 -0.72
N PRO A 237 -3.26 52.23 -1.61
CA PRO A 237 -3.90 53.05 -2.64
C PRO A 237 -4.89 54.05 -2.02
N SER A 238 -5.43 54.95 -2.83
CA SER A 238 -6.39 55.97 -2.38
C SER A 238 -7.62 55.38 -1.71
N SER A 239 -8.25 56.10 -0.78
CA SER A 239 -9.42 55.62 -0.02
C SER A 239 -10.59 55.15 -0.90
N SER A 240 -10.75 55.74 -2.09
CA SER A 240 -11.70 55.33 -3.13
C SER A 240 -11.50 53.91 -3.68
N PHE A 241 -10.31 53.32 -3.49
CA PHE A 241 -9.96 52.01 -4.02
C PHE A 241 -10.61 50.85 -3.26
N ALA A 242 -10.74 50.98 -1.93
CA ALA A 242 -11.43 50.02 -1.07
C ALA A 242 -12.92 50.33 -1.04
N SER A 243 -13.70 49.70 -1.93
CA SER A 243 -15.16 49.80 -1.87
C SER A 243 -15.71 48.99 -0.70
N SER A 244 -16.55 49.60 0.12
CA SER A 244 -17.33 48.92 1.15
C SER A 244 -18.41 47.98 0.59
N ASP A 245 -18.85 48.20 -0.66
CA ASP A 245 -19.94 47.47 -1.32
C ASP A 245 -19.48 46.18 -2.03
N GLY A 246 -18.19 46.04 -2.32
CA GLY A 246 -17.66 44.99 -3.19
C GLY A 246 -16.91 43.91 -2.42
N LEU A 247 -17.58 42.81 -2.06
CA LEU A 247 -16.92 41.64 -1.45
C LEU A 247 -15.88 41.07 -2.43
N VAL A 248 -14.59 41.12 -2.07
CA VAL A 248 -13.50 40.53 -2.85
C VAL A 248 -13.61 39.01 -2.85
N THR A 249 -13.79 38.41 -4.03
CA THR A 249 -14.02 36.97 -4.24
C THR A 249 -12.80 36.25 -4.84
N ALA A 250 -11.92 36.98 -5.55
CA ALA A 250 -10.69 36.45 -6.11
C ALA A 250 -9.52 37.44 -5.98
N MET A 251 -8.29 36.91 -5.93
CA MET A 251 -7.07 37.70 -5.84
C MET A 251 -5.92 36.94 -6.55
N ALA A 252 -5.01 37.69 -7.16
CA ALA A 252 -3.73 37.22 -7.67
C ALA A 252 -2.63 38.19 -7.22
N TYR A 253 -1.47 37.68 -6.80
CA TYR A 253 -0.37 38.51 -6.31
C TYR A 253 0.96 38.16 -6.99
N ARG A 254 1.57 39.16 -7.63
CA ARG A 254 2.93 39.12 -8.17
C ARG A 254 3.62 40.40 -7.71
N LEU A 255 4.66 40.32 -6.90
CA LEU A 255 5.33 41.53 -6.41
C LEU A 255 5.79 42.42 -7.59
N PRO A 256 5.40 43.72 -7.66
CA PRO A 256 4.66 44.49 -6.65
C PRO A 256 3.13 44.59 -6.89
N HIS A 257 2.59 44.06 -7.98
CA HIS A 257 1.19 44.17 -8.37
C HIS A 257 0.28 43.15 -7.67
N VAL A 258 -0.74 43.63 -6.95
CA VAL A 258 -1.89 42.85 -6.48
C VAL A 258 -3.07 43.13 -7.39
N VAL A 259 -3.77 42.08 -7.83
CA VAL A 259 -5.01 42.17 -8.61
C VAL A 259 -6.12 41.47 -7.84
N MET A 260 -7.31 42.06 -7.84
CA MET A 260 -8.50 41.56 -7.17
C MET A 260 -9.70 41.56 -8.10
N GLY A 261 -10.64 40.66 -7.83
CA GLY A 261 -11.98 40.65 -8.41
C GLY A 261 -13.03 40.65 -7.30
N ASP A 262 -14.10 41.42 -7.50
CA ASP A 262 -15.26 41.42 -6.60
C ASP A 262 -16.44 40.59 -7.14
N ARG A 263 -17.44 40.37 -6.27
CA ARG A 263 -18.70 39.69 -6.61
C ARG A 263 -19.51 40.40 -7.70
N SER A 264 -19.23 41.68 -7.96
CA SER A 264 -19.94 42.51 -8.94
C SER A 264 -19.24 42.57 -10.30
N GLY A 265 -18.17 41.78 -10.51
CA GLY A 265 -17.47 41.69 -11.79
C GLY A 265 -16.44 42.79 -12.02
N ASN A 266 -16.06 43.59 -11.01
CA ASN A 266 -15.02 44.60 -11.17
C ASN A 266 -13.64 44.04 -10.85
N ILE A 267 -12.67 44.39 -11.69
CA ILE A 267 -11.25 44.10 -11.49
C ILE A 267 -10.58 45.36 -10.96
N ARG A 268 -9.83 45.21 -9.87
CA ARG A 268 -9.04 46.28 -9.24
C ARG A 268 -7.59 45.83 -9.14
N TRP A 269 -6.64 46.71 -9.38
CA TRP A 269 -5.23 46.41 -9.17
C TRP A 269 -4.52 47.55 -8.44
N TRP A 270 -3.53 47.19 -7.62
CA TRP A 270 -2.65 48.14 -6.93
C TRP A 270 -1.19 47.68 -6.97
N ASP A 271 -0.27 48.64 -6.90
CA ASP A 271 1.17 48.41 -6.71
C ASP A 271 1.54 48.64 -5.24
N VAL A 272 2.00 47.57 -4.58
CA VAL A 272 2.38 47.52 -3.16
C VAL A 272 3.52 48.48 -2.78
N ILE A 273 4.38 48.82 -3.73
CA ILE A 273 5.59 49.64 -3.53
C ILE A 273 5.33 51.12 -3.86
N THR A 274 4.57 51.40 -4.93
CA THR A 274 4.29 52.78 -5.36
C THR A 274 2.99 53.35 -4.82
N GLY A 275 2.00 52.51 -4.49
CA GLY A 275 0.65 52.93 -4.11
C GLY A 275 -0.25 53.29 -5.30
N LEU A 276 0.24 53.15 -6.55
CA LEU A 276 -0.57 53.36 -7.75
C LEU A 276 -1.67 52.31 -7.85
N SER A 277 -2.86 52.71 -8.29
CA SER A 277 -4.00 51.82 -8.44
C SER A 277 -4.94 52.22 -9.56
N SER A 278 -5.63 51.23 -10.15
CA SER A 278 -6.70 51.45 -11.12
C SER A 278 -7.72 50.31 -11.06
N SER A 279 -8.91 50.55 -11.61
CA SER A 279 -10.03 49.62 -11.62
C SER A 279 -10.82 49.73 -12.92
N PHE A 280 -11.37 48.61 -13.38
CA PHE A 280 -12.30 48.55 -14.51
C PHE A 280 -13.39 47.51 -14.23
N SER A 281 -14.61 47.74 -14.74
CA SER A 281 -15.68 46.75 -14.67
C SER A 281 -15.60 45.81 -15.87
N THR A 282 -15.79 44.50 -15.67
CA THR A 282 -15.86 43.56 -16.80
C THR A 282 -17.25 43.52 -17.45
N HIS A 283 -18.25 44.15 -16.83
CA HIS A 283 -19.66 44.07 -17.23
C HIS A 283 -20.20 42.63 -17.36
N ARG A 284 -19.57 41.68 -16.67
CA ARG A 284 -19.96 40.26 -16.54
C ARG A 284 -20.34 39.95 -15.09
N GLU A 285 -20.67 38.68 -14.84
CA GLU A 285 -20.93 38.18 -13.49
C GLU A 285 -19.69 38.31 -12.58
N GLY A 286 -19.86 38.01 -11.29
CA GLY A 286 -18.80 38.06 -10.29
C GLY A 286 -17.59 37.18 -10.63
N ILE A 287 -16.43 37.56 -10.11
CA ILE A 287 -15.16 36.91 -10.45
C ILE A 287 -14.86 35.76 -9.48
N ARG A 288 -14.63 34.56 -10.01
CA ARG A 288 -14.39 33.32 -9.25
C ARG A 288 -12.90 32.98 -9.08
N ARG A 289 -12.06 33.29 -10.08
CA ARG A 289 -10.59 33.13 -10.04
C ARG A 289 -9.90 34.23 -10.85
N ILE A 290 -8.68 34.58 -10.44
CA ILE A 290 -7.73 35.39 -11.23
C ILE A 290 -6.39 34.67 -11.19
N LYS A 291 -5.71 34.52 -12.33
CA LYS A 291 -4.37 33.95 -12.43
C LYS A 291 -3.50 34.78 -13.37
N PHE A 292 -2.33 35.21 -12.90
CA PHE A 292 -1.35 35.95 -13.69
C PHE A 292 -0.61 35.03 -14.68
N SER A 293 -0.46 35.46 -15.93
CA SER A 293 0.33 34.77 -16.96
C SER A 293 1.82 34.71 -16.57
N PRO A 294 2.56 33.62 -16.83
CA PRO A 294 4.00 33.52 -16.53
C PRO A 294 4.81 34.62 -17.25
N VAL A 295 5.80 35.14 -16.53
CA VAL A 295 6.66 36.26 -16.95
C VAL A 295 8.11 35.79 -16.96
N VAL A 296 8.87 36.25 -17.95
CA VAL A 296 10.27 35.89 -18.17
C VAL A 296 11.18 36.99 -17.61
N HIS A 297 12.41 36.63 -17.24
CA HIS A 297 13.44 37.59 -16.78
C HIS A 297 13.58 38.79 -17.74
N GLY A 298 13.56 40.00 -17.17
CA GLY A 298 13.71 41.26 -17.92
C GLY A 298 12.42 41.85 -18.49
N ASP A 299 11.29 41.13 -18.45
CA ASP A 299 9.99 41.69 -18.84
C ASP A 299 9.49 42.69 -17.78
N ARG A 300 9.04 43.88 -18.21
CA ARG A 300 8.63 45.00 -17.36
C ARG A 300 7.10 45.20 -17.33
N SER A 301 6.36 44.33 -18.01
CA SER A 301 4.90 44.29 -18.01
C SER A 301 4.34 44.02 -16.60
N ARG A 302 3.20 44.64 -16.27
CA ARG A 302 2.28 44.14 -15.21
C ARG A 302 1.85 42.71 -15.54
N GLY A 303 1.67 42.45 -16.84
CA GLY A 303 1.38 41.16 -17.42
C GLY A 303 -0.12 40.90 -17.55
N ARG A 304 -0.45 39.75 -18.14
CA ARG A 304 -1.84 39.37 -18.41
C ARG A 304 -2.43 38.60 -17.24
N ILE A 305 -3.75 38.66 -17.14
CA ILE A 305 -4.54 37.88 -16.20
C ILE A 305 -5.55 37.02 -16.95
N ALA A 306 -5.64 35.74 -16.61
CA ALA A 306 -6.80 34.91 -16.91
C ALA A 306 -7.80 35.07 -15.76
N VAL A 307 -9.05 35.31 -16.11
CA VAL A 307 -10.16 35.56 -15.18
C VAL A 307 -11.25 34.53 -15.46
N LEU A 308 -11.65 33.81 -14.42
CA LEU A 308 -12.79 32.87 -14.45
C LEU A 308 -13.97 33.55 -13.74
N PHE A 309 -15.14 33.56 -14.37
CA PHE A 309 -16.38 34.12 -13.83
C PHE A 309 -17.23 33.03 -13.15
N TYR A 310 -18.29 33.41 -12.44
CA TYR A 310 -19.21 32.44 -11.80
C TYR A 310 -20.05 31.63 -12.82
N ASP A 311 -20.35 32.22 -13.99
CA ASP A 311 -20.98 31.58 -15.16
C ASP A 311 -20.13 30.45 -15.80
N ASN A 312 -18.92 30.21 -15.29
CA ASN A 312 -17.93 29.24 -15.78
C ASN A 312 -17.37 29.56 -17.18
N THR A 313 -17.52 30.80 -17.64
CA THR A 313 -16.77 31.37 -18.76
C THR A 313 -15.46 31.99 -18.27
N PHE A 314 -14.50 32.18 -19.16
CA PHE A 314 -13.23 32.84 -18.84
C PHE A 314 -12.87 33.92 -19.87
N SER A 315 -11.97 34.82 -19.49
CA SER A 315 -11.44 35.87 -20.36
C SER A 315 -10.02 36.23 -19.96
N ILE A 316 -9.22 36.67 -20.93
CA ILE A 316 -7.83 37.08 -20.69
C ILE A 316 -7.72 38.59 -20.91
N PHE A 317 -7.29 39.33 -19.88
CA PHE A 317 -7.11 40.77 -19.91
C PHE A 317 -5.62 41.14 -19.87
N ASP A 318 -5.27 42.24 -20.51
CA ASP A 318 -3.92 42.80 -20.54
C ASP A 318 -3.87 44.09 -19.69
N LEU A 319 -3.16 44.04 -18.55
CA LEU A 319 -3.14 45.14 -17.57
C LEU A 319 -2.19 46.29 -17.94
N ASP A 320 -1.39 46.11 -18.99
CA ASP A 320 -0.53 47.14 -19.57
C ASP A 320 -1.22 47.90 -20.72
N SER A 321 -2.38 47.43 -21.18
CA SER A 321 -3.20 48.13 -22.19
C SER A 321 -3.89 49.35 -21.60
N ALA A 322 -4.00 50.43 -22.38
CA ALA A 322 -4.77 51.62 -22.02
C ALA A 322 -6.28 51.33 -21.90
N ASP A 323 -6.78 50.38 -22.70
CA ASP A 323 -8.11 49.79 -22.55
C ASP A 323 -7.97 48.26 -22.47
N PRO A 324 -8.10 47.66 -21.27
CA PRO A 324 -8.10 46.22 -21.08
C PRO A 324 -9.33 45.50 -21.66
N LEU A 325 -10.48 46.19 -21.78
CA LEU A 325 -11.75 45.60 -22.23
C LEU A 325 -11.79 45.45 -23.75
N ALA A 326 -11.46 46.50 -24.51
CA ALA A 326 -11.34 46.41 -25.97
C ALA A 326 -10.24 45.43 -26.42
N ASN A 327 -9.30 45.11 -25.53
CA ASN A 327 -8.22 44.16 -25.75
C ASN A 327 -8.46 42.77 -25.15
N ALA A 328 -9.62 42.54 -24.54
CA ALA A 328 -9.97 41.30 -23.87
C ALA A 328 -10.06 40.15 -24.85
N LEU A 329 -9.29 39.11 -24.56
CA LEU A 329 -9.31 37.85 -25.28
C LEU A 329 -10.44 36.98 -24.73
N LEU A 330 -11.60 37.08 -25.37
CA LEU A 330 -12.81 36.30 -25.06
C LEU A 330 -12.77 34.97 -25.85
N HIS A 331 -13.05 33.85 -25.19
CA HIS A 331 -13.24 32.56 -25.88
C HIS A 331 -14.57 31.89 -25.47
N PRO A 332 -15.56 31.87 -26.38
CA PRO A 332 -16.71 30.99 -26.31
C PRO A 332 -16.83 30.09 -27.56
N GLN A 333 -15.72 29.77 -28.27
CA GLN A 333 -15.75 29.06 -29.56
C GLN A 333 -15.54 27.53 -29.48
N SER A 334 -15.84 26.93 -28.33
CA SER A 334 -16.35 25.55 -28.31
C SER A 334 -17.76 25.58 -27.70
N PRO A 335 -18.83 25.39 -28.49
CA PRO A 335 -20.18 25.46 -27.97
C PRO A 335 -20.40 24.39 -26.89
N GLY A 336 -20.82 24.82 -25.70
CA GLY A 336 -21.20 23.94 -24.59
C GLY A 336 -20.13 23.60 -23.55
N THR A 337 -18.87 24.03 -23.68
CA THR A 337 -17.85 23.72 -22.66
C THR A 337 -17.77 24.77 -21.55
N LEU A 338 -18.23 24.42 -20.35
CA LEU A 338 -18.06 25.22 -19.13
C LEU A 338 -16.70 24.91 -18.45
N VAL A 339 -16.03 25.93 -17.90
CA VAL A 339 -14.71 25.78 -17.25
C VAL A 339 -14.83 25.70 -15.72
N LEU A 340 -14.31 24.62 -15.12
CA LEU A 340 -14.33 24.42 -13.67
C LEU A 340 -13.15 25.11 -12.97
N GLU A 341 -11.94 24.94 -13.49
CA GLU A 341 -10.72 25.59 -13.01
C GLU A 341 -9.78 25.87 -14.21
N LEU A 342 -8.96 26.91 -14.07
CA LEU A 342 -7.91 27.27 -15.02
C LEU A 342 -6.63 27.67 -14.28
N ASP A 343 -5.48 27.43 -14.89
CA ASP A 343 -4.19 27.97 -14.43
C ASP A 343 -3.18 28.01 -15.59
N TRP A 344 -2.14 28.84 -15.48
CA TRP A 344 -1.17 29.01 -16.57
C TRP A 344 0.01 28.05 -16.46
N LEU A 345 0.40 27.45 -17.60
CA LEU A 345 1.58 26.59 -17.68
C LEU A 345 2.88 27.40 -17.55
N SER A 346 3.67 27.12 -16.53
CA SER A 346 4.87 27.89 -16.17
C SER A 346 6.14 27.50 -16.93
N THR A 347 6.04 26.83 -18.09
CA THR A 347 7.19 26.32 -18.86
C THR A 347 7.86 27.37 -19.75
N ARG A 348 7.28 28.57 -19.86
CA ARG A 348 7.80 29.68 -20.66
C ARG A 348 9.15 30.19 -20.13
N THR A 349 10.15 30.20 -21.01
CA THR A 349 11.54 30.60 -20.72
C THR A 349 12.03 31.75 -21.60
N ARG A 350 11.38 32.03 -22.73
CA ARG A 350 11.68 33.15 -23.64
C ARG A 350 10.43 34.00 -23.85
N LYS A 351 10.61 35.28 -24.18
CA LYS A 351 9.48 36.18 -24.44
C LYS A 351 8.70 35.78 -25.71
N ASP A 352 9.39 35.20 -26.69
CA ASP A 352 8.81 34.79 -27.97
C ASP A 352 8.08 33.43 -27.91
N GLU A 353 8.22 32.70 -26.80
CA GLU A 353 7.44 31.49 -26.53
C GLU A 353 6.00 31.87 -26.15
N PRO A 354 4.98 31.22 -26.73
CA PRO A 354 3.58 31.57 -26.49
C PRO A 354 3.15 31.24 -25.06
N LEU A 355 2.08 31.88 -24.62
CA LEU A 355 1.45 31.58 -23.34
C LEU A 355 0.54 30.36 -23.50
N VAL A 356 0.65 29.37 -22.61
CA VAL A 356 -0.23 28.20 -22.59
C VAL A 356 -1.08 28.19 -21.33
N LEU A 357 -2.39 28.09 -21.51
CA LEU A 357 -3.39 28.01 -20.45
C LEU A 357 -3.90 26.56 -20.33
N CYS A 358 -3.92 26.04 -19.10
CA CYS A 358 -4.46 24.73 -18.79
C CYS A 358 -5.90 24.89 -18.27
N ILE A 359 -6.83 24.14 -18.83
CA ILE A 359 -8.27 24.24 -18.56
C ILE A 359 -8.82 22.87 -18.16
N ALA A 360 -9.55 22.82 -17.05
CA ALA A 360 -10.39 21.68 -16.68
C ALA A 360 -11.85 22.00 -17.02
N GLY A 361 -12.45 21.25 -17.94
CA GLY A 361 -13.83 21.40 -18.36
C GLY A 361 -14.82 20.64 -17.46
N ALA A 362 -16.06 21.12 -17.40
CA ALA A 362 -17.17 20.44 -16.72
C ALA A 362 -17.61 19.14 -17.43
N ASP A 363 -17.22 18.99 -18.70
CA ASP A 363 -17.31 17.77 -19.51
C ASP A 363 -16.28 16.70 -19.12
N SER A 364 -15.53 16.91 -18.03
CA SER A 364 -14.39 16.07 -17.59
C SER A 364 -13.21 16.06 -18.56
N SER A 365 -13.14 16.99 -19.50
CA SER A 365 -11.97 17.13 -20.37
C SER A 365 -10.87 17.98 -19.73
N PHE A 366 -9.61 17.63 -20.02
CA PHE A 366 -8.47 18.51 -19.80
C PHE A 366 -8.02 19.08 -21.14
N ARG A 367 -7.83 20.40 -21.22
CA ARG A 367 -7.52 21.12 -22.45
C ARG A 367 -6.30 22.03 -22.28
N LEU A 368 -5.49 22.08 -23.32
CA LEU A 368 -4.31 22.94 -23.43
C LEU A 368 -4.56 23.98 -24.52
N VAL A 369 -4.47 25.25 -24.14
CA VAL A 369 -4.87 26.37 -25.00
C VAL A 369 -3.70 27.34 -25.17
N GLU A 370 -3.21 27.49 -26.40
CA GLU A 370 -2.21 28.50 -26.75
C GLU A 370 -2.87 29.87 -26.91
N VAL A 371 -2.23 30.90 -26.35
CA VAL A 371 -2.63 32.29 -26.45
C VAL A 371 -1.54 33.05 -27.19
N ASN A 372 -1.75 33.25 -28.49
CA ASN A 372 -0.76 33.87 -29.37
C ASN A 372 -0.79 35.40 -29.26
N THR A 373 0.36 36.06 -29.41
CA THR A 373 0.53 37.48 -29.03
C THR A 373 0.84 38.42 -30.18
N ASP A 374 1.50 37.96 -31.23
CA ASP A 374 2.06 38.80 -32.29
C ASP A 374 1.86 38.20 -33.69
N THR A 375 1.42 39.03 -34.64
CA THR A 375 1.00 38.62 -35.99
C THR A 375 2.14 38.63 -37.03
N LYS A 376 3.40 38.52 -36.60
CA LYS A 376 4.59 38.57 -37.48
C LYS A 376 5.64 37.50 -37.12
N ILE A 377 5.21 36.24 -37.05
CA ILE A 377 6.11 35.09 -37.05
C ILE A 377 5.61 34.13 -38.14
N ASN A 378 6.45 33.88 -39.14
CA ASN A 378 6.12 32.95 -40.23
C ASN A 378 5.73 31.58 -39.66
N SER A 379 4.63 31.02 -40.14
CA SER A 379 4.09 29.71 -39.74
C SER A 379 5.02 28.52 -40.02
N ALA A 380 6.16 28.75 -40.70
CA ALA A 380 7.17 27.75 -41.04
C ALA A 380 8.25 27.51 -39.96
N SER A 381 8.35 28.33 -38.89
CA SER A 381 9.44 28.21 -37.90
C SER A 381 9.04 27.67 -36.52
N ARG A 382 7.76 27.32 -36.31
CA ARG A 382 7.28 26.74 -35.04
C ARG A 382 7.50 25.23 -34.93
N LEU A 383 8.74 24.81 -35.18
CA LEU A 383 9.26 23.62 -34.52
C LEU A 383 9.30 23.92 -33.02
N LEU A 384 8.45 23.24 -32.25
CA LEU A 384 8.58 23.17 -30.80
C LEU A 384 10.03 22.81 -30.50
N THR A 385 10.80 23.74 -29.94
CA THR A 385 12.16 23.43 -29.49
C THR A 385 12.05 22.37 -28.41
N THR A 386 12.35 21.14 -28.78
CA THR A 386 12.39 19.96 -27.91
C THR A 386 13.47 20.17 -26.86
N LYS A 387 13.13 20.88 -25.79
CA LYS A 387 13.98 21.05 -24.62
C LYS A 387 13.97 19.75 -23.83
N GLU A 388 14.71 18.77 -24.34
CA GLU A 388 15.00 17.49 -23.68
C GLU A 388 15.63 17.64 -22.27
N ARG A 389 16.02 18.85 -21.87
CA ARG A 389 16.88 19.09 -20.71
C ARG A 389 16.32 18.58 -19.37
N PHE A 390 15.01 18.42 -19.22
CA PHE A 390 14.42 17.67 -18.10
C PHE A 390 13.08 17.01 -18.48
N ARG A 391 13.12 15.86 -19.18
CA ARG A 391 12.04 14.87 -18.97
C ARG A 391 12.04 14.51 -17.48
N PRO A 392 10.89 14.50 -16.76
CA PRO A 392 10.84 13.80 -15.49
C PRO A 392 11.27 12.35 -15.74
N MET A 393 12.09 11.80 -14.85
CA MET A 393 12.60 10.42 -15.00
C MET A 393 11.40 9.49 -15.20
N PRO A 394 11.36 8.67 -16.27
CA PRO A 394 10.22 7.81 -16.52
C PRO A 394 10.04 6.93 -15.28
N LEU A 395 8.89 7.05 -14.65
CA LEU A 395 8.59 6.31 -13.44
C LEU A 395 8.15 4.91 -13.87
N CYS A 396 9.13 4.08 -14.27
CA CYS A 396 8.95 2.70 -14.71
C CYS A 396 8.52 1.80 -13.54
N LEU A 397 7.35 2.08 -12.99
CA LEU A 397 6.72 1.41 -11.87
C LEU A 397 5.31 1.02 -12.33
N PRO A 398 5.08 -0.25 -12.71
CA PRO A 398 3.80 -0.69 -13.26
C PRO A 398 2.56 -0.39 -12.42
N ILE A 399 2.72 -0.19 -11.11
CA ILE A 399 1.66 0.26 -10.18
C ILE A 399 1.18 1.71 -10.41
N LEU A 400 1.92 2.52 -11.18
CA LEU A 400 1.59 3.92 -11.47
C LEU A 400 0.77 4.11 -12.77
N PHE A 401 0.68 3.07 -13.60
CA PHE A 401 -0.17 3.09 -14.79
C PHE A 401 -1.66 3.12 -14.42
N PRO A 402 -2.53 3.66 -15.29
CA PRO A 402 -3.97 3.50 -15.14
C PRO A 402 -4.33 2.02 -15.04
N THR A 403 -5.27 1.65 -14.17
CA THR A 403 -5.50 0.26 -13.73
C THR A 403 -5.63 -0.76 -14.88
N ALA A 404 -6.29 -0.41 -15.99
CA ALA A 404 -6.40 -1.27 -17.16
C ALA A 404 -5.04 -1.57 -17.82
N HIS A 405 -4.15 -0.58 -17.93
CA HIS A 405 -2.80 -0.73 -18.49
C HIS A 405 -1.86 -1.46 -17.52
N ALA A 406 -2.02 -1.23 -16.21
CA ALA A 406 -1.33 -1.98 -15.18
C ALA A 406 -1.66 -3.49 -15.27
N LEU A 407 -2.95 -3.83 -15.39
CA LEU A 407 -3.40 -5.22 -15.58
C LEU A 407 -2.94 -5.80 -16.93
N ALA A 408 -2.99 -5.03 -18.02
CA ALA A 408 -2.47 -5.44 -19.32
C ALA A 408 -0.99 -5.83 -19.26
N LEU A 409 -0.16 -5.02 -18.59
CA LEU A 409 1.25 -5.31 -18.39
C LEU A 409 1.49 -6.52 -17.47
N ARG A 410 0.68 -6.67 -16.41
CA ARG A 410 0.73 -7.87 -15.55
C ARG A 410 0.45 -9.13 -16.37
N MET A 411 -0.62 -9.14 -17.16
CA MET A 411 -0.99 -10.26 -18.02
C MET A 411 0.11 -10.57 -19.05
N ILE A 412 0.68 -9.57 -19.72
CA ILE A 412 1.74 -9.78 -20.72
C ILE A 412 3.02 -10.38 -20.10
N LEU A 413 3.41 -9.93 -18.90
CA LEU A 413 4.54 -10.52 -18.16
C LEU A 413 4.26 -11.97 -17.72
N GLN A 414 3.01 -12.28 -17.37
CA GLN A 414 2.58 -13.64 -17.00
C GLN A 414 2.52 -14.57 -18.21
N LEU A 415 1.88 -14.14 -19.31
CA LEU A 415 1.79 -14.86 -20.58
C LEU A 415 3.17 -15.08 -21.22
N GLY A 416 4.12 -14.18 -20.98
CA GLY A 416 5.52 -14.29 -21.43
C GLY A 416 5.74 -13.66 -22.79
N VAL A 417 6.13 -12.38 -22.79
CA VAL A 417 6.66 -11.68 -23.98
C VAL A 417 8.17 -11.90 -24.12
N LYS A 418 8.67 -11.97 -25.35
CA LYS A 418 10.10 -12.06 -25.69
C LYS A 418 10.83 -10.78 -25.23
N PRO A 419 12.04 -10.87 -24.64
CA PRO A 419 12.78 -9.70 -24.16
C PRO A 419 13.03 -8.62 -25.21
N SER A 420 13.21 -9.01 -26.48
CA SER A 420 13.39 -8.12 -27.63
C SER A 420 12.22 -7.18 -27.90
N TRP A 421 11.05 -7.38 -27.27
CA TRP A 421 9.97 -6.41 -27.29
C TRP A 421 10.28 -5.17 -26.42
N PHE A 422 10.93 -5.36 -25.27
CA PHE A 422 11.35 -4.27 -24.38
C PHE A 422 12.59 -3.53 -24.90
N GLU A 423 13.37 -4.16 -25.78
CA GLU A 423 14.51 -3.53 -26.45
C GLU A 423 14.04 -2.46 -27.45
N CYS A 424 13.93 -1.22 -26.97
CA CYS A 424 13.86 -0.06 -27.85
C CYS A 424 15.22 0.13 -28.54
N ASN A 425 15.29 -0.21 -29.83
CA ASN A 425 16.42 0.16 -30.69
C ASN A 425 16.68 1.67 -30.59
N ASN A 426 17.73 2.05 -29.88
CA ASN A 426 18.19 3.44 -29.76
C ASN A 426 18.83 3.98 -31.07
N SER A 427 18.57 3.35 -32.22
CA SER A 427 19.07 3.78 -33.54
C SER A 427 18.38 5.04 -34.08
N ASP A 428 17.13 5.31 -33.68
CA ASP A 428 16.39 6.51 -34.11
C ASP A 428 16.77 7.78 -33.32
N LYS A 429 17.91 7.74 -32.62
CA LYS A 429 18.57 8.92 -32.02
C LYS A 429 19.66 9.51 -32.91
N LEU A 430 19.54 9.42 -34.24
CA LEU A 430 20.22 10.38 -35.12
C LEU A 430 19.51 10.56 -36.48
N GLY A 431 18.57 11.50 -36.53
CA GLY A 431 18.16 12.20 -37.75
C GLY A 431 17.34 11.43 -38.79
N SER A 432 16.04 11.71 -38.84
CA SER A 432 15.38 11.98 -40.12
C SER A 432 14.18 12.91 -39.98
N ASN A 433 14.27 14.08 -40.62
CA ASN A 433 13.10 14.87 -40.96
C ASN A 433 12.42 14.25 -42.17
N SER A 434 11.40 13.41 -41.97
CA SER A 434 10.38 13.19 -43.00
C SER A 434 9.06 12.73 -42.41
N PHE A 435 8.09 13.64 -42.36
CA PHE A 435 6.69 13.24 -42.58
C PHE A 435 6.56 12.75 -44.02
N LYS A 436 6.82 11.46 -44.21
CA LYS A 436 6.22 10.67 -45.28
C LYS A 436 5.32 9.66 -44.59
N GLU A 437 4.07 9.56 -45.05
CA GLU A 437 3.24 8.41 -44.76
C GLU A 437 3.91 7.19 -45.41
N GLY A 438 4.69 6.46 -44.61
CA GLY A 438 5.20 5.13 -44.95
C GLY A 438 4.14 4.08 -44.61
N PRO A 439 4.05 2.96 -45.36
CA PRO A 439 2.95 2.03 -45.24
C PRO A 439 2.90 1.39 -43.85
N ALA A 440 1.68 1.23 -43.35
CA ALA A 440 1.40 0.51 -42.10
C ALA A 440 1.60 -1.00 -42.26
N THR A 441 2.85 -1.45 -42.34
CA THR A 441 3.23 -2.83 -42.03
C THR A 441 3.64 -2.91 -40.57
N PHE A 442 2.65 -2.83 -39.68
CA PHE A 442 2.80 -3.41 -38.35
C PHE A 442 3.14 -4.88 -38.54
N GLY A 443 4.34 -5.30 -38.15
CA GLY A 443 4.61 -6.72 -37.97
C GLY A 443 3.66 -7.28 -36.91
N ASP A 444 3.19 -8.51 -37.09
CA ASP A 444 2.26 -9.15 -36.16
C ASP A 444 2.82 -9.10 -34.73
N LEU A 445 2.17 -8.37 -33.83
CA LEU A 445 2.62 -8.20 -32.44
C LEU A 445 2.66 -9.54 -31.69
N ARG A 446 1.91 -10.55 -32.16
CA ARG A 446 1.96 -11.93 -31.63
C ARG A 446 3.34 -12.57 -31.79
N SER A 447 4.14 -12.14 -32.78
CA SER A 447 5.51 -12.62 -32.97
C SER A 447 6.42 -12.34 -31.76
N TYR A 448 6.08 -11.34 -30.93
CA TYR A 448 6.75 -11.04 -29.67
C TYR A 448 6.26 -11.89 -28.49
N MET A 449 5.18 -12.66 -28.60
CA MET A 449 4.80 -13.62 -27.57
C MET A 449 5.72 -14.85 -27.62
N ILE A 450 5.90 -15.50 -26.48
CA ILE A 450 6.62 -16.77 -26.39
C ILE A 450 5.68 -17.88 -26.84
N GLU A 451 6.18 -18.74 -27.73
CA GLU A 451 5.48 -19.96 -28.14
C GLU A 451 5.49 -20.95 -26.97
N THR A 452 4.30 -21.30 -26.47
CA THR A 452 4.12 -22.24 -25.37
C THR A 452 3.35 -23.47 -25.83
N THR A 453 3.76 -24.65 -25.37
CA THR A 453 3.07 -25.93 -25.57
C THR A 453 1.85 -26.13 -24.64
N LEU A 454 1.64 -25.20 -23.71
CA LEU A 454 0.52 -25.17 -22.75
C LEU A 454 -0.77 -24.67 -23.41
N PRO A 455 -1.96 -25.05 -22.90
CA PRO A 455 -3.23 -24.55 -23.44
C PRO A 455 -3.35 -23.02 -23.30
N PRO A 456 -3.81 -22.31 -24.33
CA PRO A 456 -3.87 -20.84 -24.31
C PRO A 456 -4.91 -20.31 -23.32
N ILE A 457 -4.56 -19.26 -22.57
CA ILE A 457 -5.50 -18.51 -21.73
C ILE A 457 -6.34 -17.60 -22.63
N GLY A 458 -7.51 -18.07 -23.03
CA GLY A 458 -8.47 -17.28 -23.82
C GLY A 458 -8.00 -17.03 -25.27
N ASP A 459 -8.62 -16.04 -25.91
CA ASP A 459 -8.36 -15.73 -27.32
C ASP A 459 -6.99 -15.07 -27.55
N SER A 460 -6.21 -15.62 -28.48
CA SER A 460 -4.89 -15.10 -28.87
C SER A 460 -4.90 -13.65 -29.36
N VAL A 461 -6.04 -13.17 -29.85
CA VAL A 461 -6.28 -11.77 -30.24
C VAL A 461 -6.16 -10.81 -29.05
N VAL A 462 -6.47 -11.26 -27.83
CA VAL A 462 -6.39 -10.42 -26.62
C VAL A 462 -4.93 -10.02 -26.35
N ALA A 463 -3.98 -10.95 -26.48
CA ALA A 463 -2.57 -10.67 -26.25
C ALA A 463 -2.03 -9.59 -27.21
N GLU A 464 -2.41 -9.66 -28.49
CA GLU A 464 -2.08 -8.64 -29.49
C GLU A 464 -2.66 -7.26 -29.13
N LEU A 465 -3.92 -7.22 -28.69
CA LEU A 465 -4.58 -5.99 -28.25
C LEU A 465 -3.90 -5.37 -27.02
N LEU A 466 -3.52 -6.19 -26.03
CA LEU A 466 -2.80 -5.73 -24.84
C LEU A 466 -1.41 -5.16 -25.22
N LEU A 467 -0.68 -5.81 -26.13
CA LEU A 467 0.64 -5.33 -26.60
C LEU A 467 0.51 -3.99 -27.32
N LYS A 468 -0.54 -3.83 -28.14
CA LYS A 468 -0.87 -2.58 -28.83
C LYS A 468 -1.26 -1.44 -27.88
N VAL A 469 -2.00 -1.75 -26.81
CA VAL A 469 -2.37 -0.80 -25.75
C VAL A 469 -1.15 -0.33 -24.95
N LEU A 470 -0.12 -1.17 -24.79
CA LEU A 470 1.12 -0.80 -24.11
C LEU A 470 2.17 -0.14 -25.01
N GLU A 471 2.04 -0.23 -26.34
CA GLU A 471 3.02 0.29 -27.30
C GLU A 471 3.42 1.77 -27.11
N PRO A 472 2.52 2.71 -26.72
CA PRO A 472 2.91 4.09 -26.41
C PRO A 472 3.94 4.17 -25.27
N TYR A 473 3.67 3.50 -24.14
CA TYR A 473 4.58 3.46 -22.99
C TYR A 473 5.91 2.78 -23.33
N ARG A 474 5.90 1.84 -24.29
CA ARG A 474 7.11 1.18 -24.80
C ARG A 474 7.99 2.17 -25.55
N LYS A 475 7.42 2.92 -26.49
CA LYS A 475 8.11 3.96 -27.28
C LYS A 475 8.69 5.07 -26.41
N ASP A 476 8.01 5.42 -25.32
CA ASP A 476 8.49 6.41 -24.35
C ASP A 476 9.54 5.88 -23.35
N GLY A 477 9.82 4.58 -23.33
CA GLY A 477 10.77 3.97 -22.38
C GLY A 477 10.25 3.88 -20.94
N CYS A 478 8.92 3.83 -20.76
CA CYS A 478 8.26 3.94 -19.46
C CYS A 478 7.80 2.61 -18.86
N ILE A 479 7.83 1.50 -19.61
CA ILE A 479 7.25 0.20 -19.17
C ILE A 479 8.03 -0.46 -18.03
N LEU A 480 9.33 -0.69 -18.25
CA LEU A 480 10.26 -1.25 -17.28
C LEU A 480 11.59 -0.49 -17.40
N ASP A 481 12.30 -0.36 -16.28
CA ASP A 481 13.69 0.08 -16.28
C ASP A 481 14.61 -1.02 -16.83
N ASP A 482 15.74 -0.64 -17.42
CA ASP A 482 16.72 -1.56 -18.03
C ASP A 482 17.15 -2.69 -17.07
N GLY A 483 17.24 -2.38 -15.77
CA GLY A 483 17.54 -3.35 -14.72
C GLY A 483 16.46 -4.43 -14.58
N ARG A 484 15.18 -4.04 -14.49
CA ARG A 484 14.07 -5.02 -14.48
C ARG A 484 13.87 -5.72 -15.81
N ALA A 485 14.12 -5.08 -16.95
CA ALA A 485 14.09 -5.73 -18.25
C ALA A 485 15.15 -6.85 -18.35
N SER A 486 16.37 -6.59 -17.83
CA SER A 486 17.44 -7.59 -17.71
C SER A 486 17.11 -8.72 -16.73
N LEU A 487 16.49 -8.41 -15.59
CA LEU A 487 16.01 -9.45 -14.66
C LEU A 487 14.91 -10.31 -15.28
N TYR A 488 13.98 -9.71 -16.03
CA TYR A 488 12.94 -10.43 -16.75
C TYR A 488 13.54 -11.36 -17.82
N SER A 489 14.50 -10.89 -18.62
CA SER A 489 15.11 -11.72 -19.67
C SER A 489 15.85 -12.95 -19.11
N ALA A 490 16.44 -12.84 -17.92
CA ALA A 490 17.05 -13.96 -17.19
C ALA A 490 16.05 -14.93 -16.52
N ILE A 491 14.76 -14.57 -16.46
CA ILE A 491 13.70 -15.32 -15.76
C ILE A 491 12.67 -15.92 -16.72
N VAL A 492 12.38 -15.26 -17.84
CA VAL A 492 11.21 -15.56 -18.68
C VAL A 492 11.20 -17.01 -19.23
N ASN A 493 12.37 -17.58 -19.51
CA ASN A 493 12.52 -18.95 -20.02
C ASN A 493 12.57 -20.03 -18.90
N LYS A 494 12.37 -19.67 -17.63
CA LYS A 494 12.40 -20.60 -16.47
C LYS A 494 11.02 -21.16 -16.09
N GLY A 495 10.02 -21.02 -16.96
CA GLY A 495 8.64 -21.52 -16.77
C GLY A 495 7.62 -20.46 -16.37
N THR A 496 6.34 -20.85 -16.30
CA THR A 496 5.20 -20.04 -15.87
C THR A 496 5.34 -19.54 -14.44
N CYS A 497 5.67 -20.42 -13.47
CA CYS A 497 5.85 -20.04 -12.06
C CYS A 497 6.84 -18.89 -11.87
N ALA A 498 7.97 -18.93 -12.59
CA ALA A 498 8.98 -17.89 -12.52
C ALA A 498 8.49 -16.54 -13.11
N ARG A 499 7.73 -16.59 -14.22
CA ARG A 499 7.06 -15.42 -14.81
C ARG A 499 5.99 -14.84 -13.88
N PHE A 500 5.17 -15.68 -13.26
CA PHE A 500 4.10 -15.27 -12.35
C PHE A 500 4.67 -14.65 -11.06
N ALA A 501 5.73 -15.24 -10.50
CA ALA A 501 6.46 -14.69 -9.36
C ALA A 501 7.04 -13.30 -9.66
N PHE A 502 7.67 -13.15 -10.83
CA PHE A 502 8.25 -11.87 -11.27
C PHE A 502 7.19 -10.78 -11.46
N ALA A 503 6.06 -11.12 -12.10
CA ALA A 503 4.94 -10.21 -12.26
C ALA A 503 4.40 -9.75 -10.89
N ALA A 504 4.08 -10.69 -9.98
CA ALA A 504 3.59 -10.37 -8.65
C ALA A 504 4.56 -9.46 -7.86
N ALA A 505 5.87 -9.75 -7.90
CA ALA A 505 6.89 -8.95 -7.24
C ALA A 505 6.97 -7.50 -7.77
N ILE A 506 6.80 -7.31 -9.07
CA ILE A 506 6.79 -5.97 -9.70
C ILE A 506 5.59 -5.12 -9.27
N PHE A 507 4.44 -5.74 -9.02
CA PHE A 507 3.24 -5.04 -8.52
C PHE A 507 3.22 -4.89 -6.98
N GLY A 508 4.21 -5.47 -6.27
CA GLY A 508 4.35 -5.39 -4.81
C GLY A 508 3.66 -6.51 -4.03
N ASP A 509 3.10 -7.52 -4.71
CA ASP A 509 2.41 -8.65 -4.11
C ASP A 509 3.40 -9.74 -3.66
N PHE A 510 4.26 -9.42 -2.67
CA PHE A 510 5.36 -10.30 -2.24
C PHE A 510 4.90 -11.70 -1.76
N GLN A 511 3.72 -11.81 -1.14
CA GLN A 511 3.17 -13.09 -0.69
C GLN A 511 2.76 -13.99 -1.87
N GLU A 512 2.23 -13.39 -2.94
CA GLU A 512 1.92 -14.09 -4.19
C GLU A 512 3.21 -14.50 -4.91
N ALA A 513 4.23 -13.62 -4.92
CA ALA A 513 5.53 -13.95 -5.50
C ALA A 513 6.20 -15.14 -4.82
N LEU A 514 6.14 -15.21 -3.48
CA LEU A 514 6.62 -16.36 -2.70
C LEU A 514 5.83 -17.63 -2.99
N PHE A 515 4.51 -17.54 -3.14
CA PHE A 515 3.65 -18.65 -3.52
C PHE A 515 4.08 -19.28 -4.84
N TRP A 516 4.24 -18.48 -5.90
CA TRP A 516 4.65 -18.97 -7.22
C TRP A 516 6.05 -19.59 -7.22
N LEU A 517 6.99 -19.10 -6.40
CA LEU A 517 8.32 -19.69 -6.25
C LEU A 517 8.32 -21.03 -5.49
N GLN A 518 7.42 -21.21 -4.52
CA GLN A 518 7.34 -22.42 -3.71
C GLN A 518 6.47 -23.52 -4.35
N LEU A 519 5.59 -23.17 -5.30
CA LEU A 519 4.65 -24.08 -5.93
C LEU A 519 5.29 -25.35 -6.55
N PRO A 520 6.40 -25.27 -7.32
CA PRO A 520 7.05 -26.47 -7.86
C PRO A 520 7.58 -27.43 -6.78
N GLN A 521 8.16 -26.88 -5.72
CA GLN A 521 8.70 -27.68 -4.60
C GLN A 521 7.56 -28.35 -3.81
N ALA A 522 6.45 -27.63 -3.60
CA ALA A 522 5.27 -28.18 -2.93
C ALA A 522 4.61 -29.31 -3.74
N LEU A 523 4.53 -29.15 -5.07
CA LEU A 523 4.01 -30.19 -5.98
C LEU A 523 4.93 -31.42 -6.02
N GLN A 524 6.23 -31.24 -6.22
CA GLN A 524 7.21 -32.35 -6.18
C GLN A 524 7.14 -33.11 -4.86
N HIS A 525 7.13 -32.41 -3.71
CA HIS A 525 6.95 -33.05 -2.41
C HIS A 525 5.63 -33.83 -2.27
N SER A 526 4.54 -33.36 -2.89
CA SER A 526 3.26 -34.10 -2.91
C SER A 526 3.33 -35.35 -3.80
N LEU A 527 4.03 -35.25 -4.95
CA LEU A 527 4.23 -36.34 -5.90
C LEU A 527 5.14 -37.43 -5.34
N ASP A 528 6.28 -37.09 -4.75
CA ASP A 528 7.24 -38.03 -4.15
C ASP A 528 6.62 -38.83 -2.99
N LYS A 529 5.76 -38.18 -2.19
CA LYS A 529 4.98 -38.85 -1.14
C LYS A 529 3.80 -39.68 -1.67
N SER A 530 3.43 -39.52 -2.94
CA SER A 530 2.44 -40.36 -3.62
C SER A 530 3.09 -41.55 -4.33
N THR A 531 4.29 -41.39 -4.88
CA THR A 531 5.01 -42.42 -5.64
C THR A 531 5.75 -43.42 -4.76
N SER A 532 6.27 -43.01 -3.59
CA SER A 532 6.78 -43.96 -2.57
C SER A 532 5.75 -45.03 -2.17
N ARG A 533 4.46 -44.69 -2.25
CA ARG A 533 3.33 -45.61 -2.05
C ARG A 533 3.19 -46.70 -3.12
N SER A 534 3.96 -46.63 -4.20
CA SER A 534 3.93 -47.56 -5.34
C SER A 534 5.14 -48.51 -5.39
N SER A 535 6.31 -48.11 -4.90
CA SER A 535 7.51 -48.97 -4.91
C SER A 535 7.61 -49.94 -3.73
N GLU A 536 6.98 -49.65 -2.58
CA GLU A 536 7.02 -50.50 -1.38
C GLU A 536 6.17 -51.79 -1.47
N LYS A 537 5.55 -52.09 -2.63
CA LYS A 537 4.84 -53.36 -2.87
C LYS A 537 5.65 -54.40 -3.66
N GLY A 538 6.97 -54.21 -3.81
CA GLY A 538 7.80 -55.02 -4.71
C GLY A 538 9.22 -55.34 -4.24
N PHE A 539 9.46 -55.58 -2.94
CA PHE A 539 10.74 -56.15 -2.48
C PHE A 539 10.55 -57.11 -1.28
N GLU A 540 9.99 -58.29 -1.55
CA GLU A 540 10.30 -59.49 -0.77
C GLU A 540 11.44 -60.24 -1.47
N SER A 541 12.66 -60.19 -0.91
CA SER A 541 13.65 -61.25 -1.12
C SER A 541 14.67 -61.33 0.01
N SER A 542 14.56 -62.43 0.77
CA SER A 542 15.65 -63.21 1.36
C SER A 542 17.03 -62.55 1.59
N VAL A 543 17.39 -62.39 2.85
CA VAL A 543 18.73 -62.79 3.32
C VAL A 543 18.56 -63.75 4.50
N ARG A 544 18.94 -65.01 4.28
CA ARG A 544 19.21 -65.98 5.34
C ARG A 544 20.71 -65.93 5.64
N GLY A 545 21.08 -66.00 6.90
CA GLY A 545 22.47 -66.04 7.35
C GLY A 545 22.56 -66.60 8.75
N ASP A 546 22.62 -67.92 8.85
CA ASP A 546 22.95 -68.61 10.10
C ASP A 546 24.44 -68.42 10.42
N SER A 547 24.77 -68.04 11.66
CA SER A 547 25.81 -68.69 12.47
C SER A 547 25.90 -68.04 13.85
N GLU A 548 25.91 -68.86 14.89
CA GLU A 548 26.24 -68.44 16.25
C GLU A 548 27.73 -68.11 16.40
N GLN A 549 28.08 -67.27 17.39
CA GLN A 549 29.15 -67.60 18.36
C GLN A 549 29.12 -66.75 19.65
N THR A 550 28.62 -67.38 20.71
CA THR A 550 29.17 -67.40 22.08
C THR A 550 29.64 -66.11 22.80
N SER A 551 28.90 -65.72 23.84
CA SER A 551 29.42 -65.52 25.23
C SER A 551 28.24 -65.36 26.22
N THR A 552 27.87 -66.36 27.03
CA THR A 552 28.32 -66.57 28.43
C THR A 552 28.11 -65.33 29.34
N LEU A 553 27.37 -65.28 30.46
CA LEU A 553 26.58 -66.21 31.32
C LEU A 553 25.47 -65.36 32.03
N ASN A 554 24.49 -65.85 32.82
CA ASN A 554 24.15 -67.21 33.29
C ASN A 554 22.62 -67.42 33.47
N ARG A 555 22.23 -68.68 33.69
CA ARG A 555 20.95 -69.20 34.21
C ARG A 555 20.85 -69.14 35.75
N ILE A 556 19.66 -68.85 36.28
CA ILE A 556 18.90 -69.65 37.28
C ILE A 556 17.41 -69.38 36.96
N ALA A 557 16.53 -70.26 36.46
CA ALA A 557 16.25 -71.70 36.64
C ALA A 557 15.23 -72.04 37.75
N SER A 558 13.93 -71.97 37.42
CA SER A 558 12.88 -72.97 37.73
C SER A 558 11.56 -72.46 37.10
N SER A 559 11.02 -73.06 36.04
CA SER A 559 10.47 -74.42 35.88
C SER A 559 9.10 -74.59 36.55
N GLU A 560 8.06 -74.65 35.69
CA GLU A 560 6.89 -75.55 35.73
C GLU A 560 6.04 -75.62 37.03
N ARG A 561 4.69 -75.68 37.02
CA ARG A 561 3.81 -76.38 36.05
C ARG A 561 2.33 -75.94 36.20
N SER A 562 1.48 -76.51 35.35
CA SER A 562 0.05 -76.20 35.16
C SER A 562 -0.95 -76.82 36.16
N ALA A 563 -2.06 -76.10 36.36
CA ALA A 563 -3.44 -76.59 36.53
C ALA A 563 -3.83 -77.50 37.72
N ALA A 564 -4.79 -77.01 38.52
CA ALA A 564 -5.76 -77.84 39.25
C ALA A 564 -7.12 -77.12 39.35
N ARG A 565 -8.21 -77.91 39.30
CA ARG A 565 -9.62 -77.48 39.39
C ARG A 565 -10.12 -77.45 40.84
N ASN A 566 -11.19 -76.69 41.05
CA ASN A 566 -12.29 -76.90 42.02
C ASN A 566 -11.96 -77.35 43.46
N VAL A 567 -12.32 -76.51 44.44
CA VAL A 567 -12.90 -77.00 45.72
C VAL A 567 -14.06 -76.07 46.12
N ALA A 568 -15.13 -76.66 46.64
CA ALA A 568 -16.27 -75.95 47.22
C ALA A 568 -16.35 -76.18 48.74
N ASN A 569 -16.88 -75.17 49.44
CA ASN A 569 -17.64 -75.25 50.69
C ASN A 569 -16.99 -75.69 52.03
N ASN A 570 -17.50 -75.01 53.07
CA ASN A 570 -17.71 -75.44 54.47
C ASN A 570 -16.57 -75.32 55.52
N THR A 571 -16.56 -74.16 56.18
CA THR A 571 -16.81 -73.98 57.63
C THR A 571 -16.34 -75.04 58.64
N ALA A 572 -15.44 -74.67 59.56
CA ALA A 572 -15.44 -75.14 60.95
C ALA A 572 -14.72 -74.17 61.93
N SER A 573 -15.38 -73.90 63.07
CA SER A 573 -14.85 -73.42 64.36
C SER A 573 -13.63 -72.47 64.40
N CYS A 574 -13.86 -71.18 64.62
CA CYS A 574 -12.84 -70.29 65.19
C CYS A 574 -12.78 -70.46 66.71
N GLY A 575 -11.60 -70.79 67.25
CA GLY A 575 -11.47 -71.15 68.67
C GLY A 575 -10.04 -71.14 69.21
N GLN A 576 -9.14 -70.26 68.74
CA GLN A 576 -7.90 -69.91 69.46
C GLN A 576 -7.21 -68.67 68.88
N LEU A 577 -6.61 -67.87 69.76
CA LEU A 577 -5.83 -66.67 69.43
C LEU A 577 -4.51 -67.06 68.74
N SER A 578 -4.45 -66.95 67.41
CA SER A 578 -3.20 -67.03 66.66
C SER A 578 -2.58 -65.64 66.54
N THR A 579 -1.77 -65.26 67.52
CA THR A 579 -0.90 -64.09 67.42
C THR A 579 0.17 -64.31 66.35
N MET A 580 0.17 -63.44 65.33
CA MET A 580 0.94 -63.48 64.06
C MET A 580 0.39 -64.44 63.00
N ALA A 581 -0.30 -63.86 62.01
CA ALA A 581 -0.90 -64.56 60.88
C ALA A 581 0.10 -64.72 59.71
N PHE A 582 0.85 -65.82 59.69
CA PHE A 582 1.66 -66.25 58.54
C PHE A 582 1.03 -67.46 57.80
N LYS A 583 -0.24 -67.31 57.41
CA LYS A 583 -0.85 -68.12 56.34
C LYS A 583 -1.20 -67.20 55.18
N GLN A 584 -0.72 -67.54 53.99
CA GLN A 584 -0.89 -66.76 52.76
C GLN A 584 -2.36 -66.39 52.49
N GLU A 585 -3.26 -67.36 52.69
CA GLU A 585 -4.71 -67.18 52.55
C GLU A 585 -5.32 -66.17 53.53
N GLN A 586 -4.85 -66.13 54.79
CA GLN A 586 -5.35 -65.18 55.80
C GLN A 586 -4.85 -63.75 55.51
N LEU A 587 -3.63 -63.60 55.01
CA LEU A 587 -3.10 -62.31 54.58
C LEU A 587 -3.88 -61.75 53.38
N TRP A 588 -4.21 -62.60 52.40
CA TRP A 588 -5.06 -62.25 51.26
C TRP A 588 -6.49 -61.91 51.69
N PHE A 589 -7.10 -62.69 52.58
CA PHE A 589 -8.43 -62.41 53.12
C PHE A 589 -8.48 -61.05 53.83
N ASN A 590 -7.51 -60.78 54.73
CA ASN A 590 -7.41 -59.53 55.47
C ASN A 590 -7.09 -58.31 54.56
N ALA A 591 -6.44 -58.51 53.42
CA ALA A 591 -6.23 -57.44 52.44
C ALA A 591 -7.49 -57.17 51.59
N ASN A 592 -8.20 -58.21 51.16
CA ASN A 592 -9.49 -58.10 50.48
C ASN A 592 -10.57 -57.44 51.36
N GLU A 593 -10.61 -57.78 52.66
CA GLU A 593 -11.48 -57.14 53.65
C GLU A 593 -11.21 -55.63 53.79
N ARG A 594 -9.96 -55.17 53.64
CA ARG A 594 -9.59 -53.75 53.85
C ARG A 594 -9.88 -52.84 52.65
N ILE A 595 -9.91 -53.36 51.43
CA ILE A 595 -10.18 -52.54 50.22
C ILE A 595 -11.53 -51.79 50.30
N PRO A 596 -12.67 -52.43 50.67
CA PRO A 596 -13.95 -51.74 50.85
C PRO A 596 -14.00 -50.71 51.98
N TRP A 597 -13.06 -50.73 52.93
CA TRP A 597 -13.00 -49.74 54.01
C TRP A 597 -12.40 -48.43 53.50
N HIS A 598 -11.39 -48.52 52.63
CA HIS A 598 -10.81 -47.36 51.95
C HIS A 598 -11.73 -46.78 50.87
N ASP A 599 -12.70 -47.55 50.36
CA ASP A 599 -13.75 -47.07 49.44
C ASP A 599 -14.77 -46.14 50.12
N LYS A 600 -14.94 -46.26 51.44
CA LYS A 600 -15.89 -45.46 52.23
C LYS A 600 -15.31 -44.16 52.78
N LEU A 601 -14.11 -43.78 52.34
CA LEU A 601 -13.34 -42.66 52.88
C LEU A 601 -12.82 -41.79 51.73
N ASP A 602 -13.49 -40.65 51.50
CA ASP A 602 -13.21 -39.72 50.38
C ASP A 602 -11.92 -38.88 50.55
N SER A 603 -10.89 -39.43 51.20
CA SER A 603 -9.59 -38.74 51.36
C SER A 603 -8.54 -39.26 50.39
N GLU A 604 -7.71 -38.35 49.87
CA GLU A 604 -6.55 -38.67 49.01
C GLU A 604 -5.64 -39.73 49.66
N ASP A 605 -5.44 -39.68 50.98
CA ASP A 605 -4.66 -40.69 51.72
C ASP A 605 -5.33 -42.08 51.76
N ALA A 606 -6.67 -42.15 51.77
CA ALA A 606 -7.38 -43.41 51.68
C ALA A 606 -7.29 -44.00 50.26
N LEU A 607 -7.35 -43.16 49.22
CA LEU A 607 -7.11 -43.57 47.83
C LEU A 607 -5.71 -44.16 47.67
N GLN A 608 -4.66 -43.50 48.18
CA GLN A 608 -3.29 -44.01 48.15
C GLN A 608 -3.14 -45.36 48.88
N LYS A 609 -3.77 -45.52 50.05
CA LYS A 609 -3.78 -46.79 50.80
C LYS A 609 -4.51 -47.90 50.04
N ARG A 610 -5.66 -47.60 49.42
CA ARG A 610 -6.39 -48.54 48.55
C ARG A 610 -5.56 -49.03 47.38
N ILE A 611 -4.85 -48.11 46.71
CA ILE A 611 -3.93 -48.44 45.60
C ILE A 611 -2.81 -49.35 46.11
N HIS A 612 -2.23 -49.08 47.28
CA HIS A 612 -1.20 -49.94 47.87
C HIS A 612 -1.69 -51.37 48.13
N GLU A 613 -2.88 -51.54 48.72
CA GLU A 613 -3.45 -52.88 48.96
C GLU A 613 -3.73 -53.64 47.65
N LEU A 614 -4.24 -52.97 46.61
CA LEU A 614 -4.49 -53.59 45.30
C LEU A 614 -3.20 -54.03 44.59
N VAL A 615 -2.14 -53.23 44.67
CA VAL A 615 -0.81 -53.61 44.15
C VAL A 615 -0.21 -54.76 44.96
N SER A 616 -0.31 -54.75 46.29
CA SER A 616 0.16 -55.84 47.17
C SER A 616 -0.58 -57.17 46.94
N LEU A 617 -1.84 -57.11 46.48
CA LEU A 617 -2.63 -58.26 46.06
C LEU A 617 -2.41 -58.70 44.60
N GLY A 618 -1.61 -57.97 43.83
CA GLY A 618 -1.38 -58.24 42.41
C GLY A 618 -2.54 -57.89 41.48
N ASN A 619 -3.60 -57.23 41.97
CA ASN A 619 -4.72 -56.76 41.14
C ASN A 619 -4.37 -55.41 40.49
N LEU A 620 -3.43 -55.47 39.55
CA LEU A 620 -2.86 -54.30 38.88
C LEU A 620 -3.87 -53.58 37.97
N GLU A 621 -4.86 -54.29 37.39
CA GLU A 621 -5.91 -53.67 36.56
C GLU A 621 -6.79 -52.72 37.38
N ALA A 622 -7.25 -53.16 38.56
CA ALA A 622 -8.02 -52.32 39.47
C ALA A 622 -7.19 -51.19 40.09
N ALA A 623 -5.88 -51.40 40.29
CA ALA A 623 -4.98 -50.33 40.73
C ALA A 623 -4.82 -49.25 39.64
N VAL A 624 -4.64 -49.65 38.37
CA VAL A 624 -4.50 -48.71 37.24
C VAL A 624 -5.79 -47.93 37.00
N SER A 625 -6.98 -48.54 37.07
CA SER A 625 -8.24 -47.81 36.88
C SER A 625 -8.48 -46.73 37.95
N LEU A 626 -8.18 -47.02 39.21
CA LEU A 626 -8.24 -46.03 40.31
C LEU A 626 -7.18 -44.92 40.17
N LEU A 627 -5.97 -45.26 39.72
CA LEU A 627 -4.94 -44.24 39.45
C LEU A 627 -5.37 -43.30 38.31
N LEU A 628 -6.00 -43.82 37.25
CA LEU A 628 -6.51 -43.02 36.14
C LEU A 628 -7.75 -42.19 36.49
N SER A 629 -8.49 -42.53 37.55
CA SER A 629 -9.62 -41.70 38.03
C SER A 629 -9.19 -40.47 38.85
N THR A 630 -7.88 -40.30 39.15
CA THR A 630 -7.37 -39.13 39.87
C THR A 630 -7.66 -37.84 39.09
N PRO A 631 -8.27 -36.80 39.69
CA PRO A 631 -8.57 -35.55 38.98
C PRO A 631 -7.28 -34.82 38.54
N PRO A 632 -7.28 -34.16 37.37
CA PRO A 632 -6.09 -33.50 36.80
C PRO A 632 -5.57 -32.32 37.63
N GLU A 633 -6.42 -31.72 38.46
CA GLU A 633 -6.09 -30.59 39.36
C GLU A 633 -5.49 -31.04 40.70
N GLY A 634 -5.46 -32.35 40.98
CA GLY A 634 -4.97 -32.91 42.24
C GLY A 634 -3.43 -32.92 42.34
N THR A 635 -2.89 -32.64 43.54
CA THR A 635 -1.45 -32.69 43.82
C THR A 635 -0.81 -34.05 43.51
N ASN A 636 -1.58 -35.14 43.68
CA ASN A 636 -1.17 -36.51 43.41
C ASN A 636 -1.30 -36.94 41.94
N PHE A 637 -1.79 -36.09 41.03
CA PHE A 637 -2.02 -36.45 39.63
C PHE A 637 -0.75 -36.95 38.92
N TYR A 638 0.37 -36.24 39.01
CA TYR A 638 1.62 -36.64 38.34
C TYR A 638 2.23 -37.95 38.91
N PRO A 639 2.36 -38.12 40.25
CA PRO A 639 2.74 -39.40 40.83
C PRO A 639 1.82 -40.56 40.43
N ASN A 640 0.50 -40.34 40.42
CA ASN A 640 -0.47 -41.37 40.08
C ASN A 640 -0.43 -41.73 38.58
N ALA A 641 -0.29 -40.73 37.70
CA ALA A 641 -0.14 -40.92 36.27
C ALA A 641 1.13 -41.74 35.92
N LEU A 642 2.27 -41.42 36.54
CA LEU A 642 3.51 -42.17 36.33
C LEU A 642 3.36 -43.62 36.79
N ARG A 643 2.76 -43.85 37.97
CA ARG A 643 2.44 -45.20 38.46
C ARG A 643 1.47 -45.94 37.53
N ALA A 644 0.42 -45.29 37.01
CA ALA A 644 -0.53 -45.91 36.09
C ALA A 644 0.15 -46.37 34.79
N VAL A 645 1.01 -45.53 34.21
CA VAL A 645 1.74 -45.84 32.96
C VAL A 645 2.74 -46.98 33.17
N VAL A 646 3.44 -47.03 34.31
CA VAL A 646 4.42 -48.10 34.62
C VAL A 646 3.74 -49.41 35.05
N LEU A 647 2.65 -49.36 35.83
CA LEU A 647 1.93 -50.58 36.23
C LEU A 647 1.16 -51.19 35.06
N SER A 648 0.59 -50.38 34.16
CA SER A 648 -0.13 -50.88 32.98
C SER A 648 0.76 -51.63 31.99
N SER A 649 2.04 -51.24 31.83
CA SER A 649 2.97 -51.97 30.94
C SER A 649 3.32 -53.37 31.45
N ALA A 650 3.25 -53.59 32.78
CA ALA A 650 3.43 -54.92 33.38
C ALA A 650 2.20 -55.83 33.22
N VAL A 651 1.02 -55.28 32.93
CA VAL A 651 -0.22 -56.04 32.74
C VAL A 651 -0.43 -56.43 31.29
N SER A 652 -0.55 -55.46 30.39
CA SER A 652 -0.79 -55.71 28.97
C SER A 652 -0.49 -54.49 28.11
N ARG A 653 -0.10 -54.74 26.85
CA ARG A 653 0.12 -53.68 25.87
C ARG A 653 -1.14 -52.82 25.64
N SER A 654 -2.32 -53.45 25.58
CA SER A 654 -3.59 -52.75 25.39
C SER A 654 -3.94 -51.83 26.56
N LEU A 655 -3.75 -52.28 27.81
CA LEU A 655 -3.97 -51.43 28.98
C LEU A 655 -2.96 -50.28 29.03
N HIS A 656 -1.71 -50.52 28.65
CA HIS A 656 -0.68 -49.48 28.57
C HIS A 656 -1.02 -48.41 27.52
N GLU A 657 -1.44 -48.80 26.32
CA GLU A 657 -1.89 -47.87 25.28
C GLU A 657 -3.08 -47.01 25.76
N LEU A 658 -4.04 -47.61 26.48
CA LEU A 658 -5.20 -46.91 27.03
C LEU A 658 -4.83 -45.97 28.19
N ALA A 659 -3.99 -46.42 29.12
CA ALA A 659 -3.53 -45.62 30.25
C ALA A 659 -2.75 -44.38 29.78
N VAL A 660 -1.85 -44.54 28.82
CA VAL A 660 -1.09 -43.41 28.24
C VAL A 660 -2.01 -42.42 27.53
N LYS A 661 -3.02 -42.87 26.77
CA LYS A 661 -4.01 -41.99 26.14
C LYS A 661 -4.78 -41.14 27.15
N VAL A 662 -5.28 -41.76 28.22
CA VAL A 662 -6.04 -41.07 29.29
C VAL A 662 -5.14 -40.06 30.02
N VAL A 663 -3.91 -40.45 30.38
CA VAL A 663 -2.94 -39.55 31.01
C VAL A 663 -2.59 -38.37 30.09
N ALA A 664 -2.31 -38.61 28.81
CA ALA A 664 -1.98 -37.55 27.87
C ALA A 664 -3.13 -36.55 27.67
N ALA A 665 -4.36 -37.04 27.52
CA ALA A 665 -5.55 -36.19 27.41
C ALA A 665 -5.77 -35.31 28.67
N ASN A 666 -5.56 -35.88 29.86
CA ASN A 666 -5.64 -35.13 31.12
C ASN A 666 -4.48 -34.12 31.26
N MET A 667 -3.26 -34.44 30.81
CA MET A 667 -2.12 -33.51 30.82
C MET A 667 -2.33 -32.29 29.91
N VAL A 668 -2.91 -32.47 28.71
CA VAL A 668 -3.24 -31.37 27.80
C VAL A 668 -4.23 -30.39 28.43
N ARG A 669 -5.21 -30.87 29.19
CA ARG A 669 -6.14 -30.01 29.96
C ARG A 669 -5.47 -29.16 31.05
N THR A 670 -4.26 -29.51 31.48
CA THR A 670 -3.51 -28.82 32.56
C THR A 670 -2.38 -27.92 32.07
N ASP A 671 -2.50 -27.43 30.83
CA ASP A 671 -1.60 -26.43 30.23
C ASP A 671 -0.13 -26.91 30.04
N LYS A 672 0.09 -28.24 30.05
CA LYS A 672 1.40 -28.89 29.76
C LYS A 672 1.30 -29.83 28.57
N SER A 673 0.88 -29.28 27.43
CA SER A 673 0.65 -30.02 26.17
C SER A 673 1.80 -30.95 25.77
N LEU A 674 3.05 -30.45 25.79
CA LEU A 674 4.24 -31.17 25.33
C LEU A 674 4.48 -32.50 26.07
N SER A 675 4.24 -32.57 27.38
CA SER A 675 4.46 -33.80 28.16
C SER A 675 3.48 -34.91 27.77
N GLY A 676 2.21 -34.56 27.53
CA GLY A 676 1.21 -35.51 27.02
C GLY A 676 1.53 -35.97 25.60
N THR A 677 1.97 -35.05 24.74
CA THR A 677 2.40 -35.35 23.37
C THR A 677 3.55 -36.37 23.35
N HIS A 678 4.62 -36.16 24.13
CA HIS A 678 5.77 -37.08 24.17
C HIS A 678 5.39 -38.50 24.61
N LEU A 679 4.44 -38.64 25.55
CA LEU A 679 3.93 -39.96 25.97
C LEU A 679 3.19 -40.67 24.83
N LEU A 680 2.36 -39.96 24.05
CA LEU A 680 1.71 -40.53 22.87
C LEU A 680 2.71 -40.95 21.79
N CYS A 681 3.80 -40.20 21.61
CA CYS A 681 4.89 -40.56 20.69
C CYS A 681 5.60 -41.84 21.12
N ALA A 682 5.88 -42.01 22.43
CA ALA A 682 6.50 -43.22 22.97
C ALA A 682 5.67 -44.50 22.71
N VAL A 683 4.34 -44.34 22.61
CA VAL A 683 3.39 -45.43 22.29
C VAL A 683 3.10 -45.55 20.79
N GLY A 684 3.68 -44.68 19.95
CA GLY A 684 3.49 -44.66 18.49
C GLY A 684 2.15 -44.11 18.02
N LYS A 685 1.41 -43.38 18.87
CA LYS A 685 0.12 -42.74 18.52
C LYS A 685 0.33 -41.33 17.93
N TYR A 686 1.15 -41.25 16.88
CA TYR A 686 1.59 -39.98 16.28
C TYR A 686 0.43 -39.11 15.76
N GLN A 687 -0.66 -39.71 15.26
CA GLN A 687 -1.83 -38.96 14.79
C GLN A 687 -2.56 -38.22 15.91
N GLU A 688 -2.67 -38.84 17.09
CA GLU A 688 -3.29 -38.24 18.27
C GLU A 688 -2.37 -37.14 18.86
N ALA A 689 -1.06 -37.39 18.85
CA ALA A 689 -0.04 -36.40 19.22
C ALA A 689 -0.10 -35.15 18.31
N CYS A 690 -0.19 -35.32 16.99
CA CYS A 690 -0.39 -34.21 16.04
C CYS A 690 -1.69 -33.43 16.33
N SER A 691 -2.82 -34.11 16.61
CA SER A 691 -4.05 -33.38 16.94
C SER A 691 -3.88 -32.54 18.19
N GLN A 692 -3.33 -33.11 19.28
CA GLN A 692 -3.14 -32.38 20.53
C GLN A 692 -2.22 -31.15 20.37
N LEU A 693 -1.16 -31.25 19.57
CA LEU A 693 -0.32 -30.10 19.22
C LEU A 693 -1.09 -29.04 18.43
N GLN A 694 -1.95 -29.43 17.48
CA GLN A 694 -2.79 -28.49 16.73
C GLN A 694 -3.87 -27.84 17.61
N ASP A 695 -4.47 -28.59 18.52
CA ASP A 695 -5.45 -28.10 19.50
C ASP A 695 -4.80 -27.11 20.49
N ALA A 696 -3.52 -27.29 20.81
CA ALA A 696 -2.70 -26.36 21.59
C ALA A 696 -2.10 -25.18 20.78
N GLY A 697 -2.33 -25.12 19.46
CA GLY A 697 -1.79 -24.07 18.58
C GLY A 697 -0.33 -24.24 18.13
N CYS A 698 0.33 -25.34 18.49
CA CYS A 698 1.71 -25.70 18.10
C CYS A 698 1.76 -26.28 16.67
N TRP A 699 1.29 -25.53 15.68
CA TRP A 699 1.11 -26.00 14.30
C TRP A 699 2.40 -26.45 13.60
N ILE A 700 3.52 -25.77 13.85
CA ILE A 700 4.82 -26.09 13.24
C ILE A 700 5.33 -27.43 13.81
N ASP A 701 5.26 -27.61 15.13
CA ASP A 701 5.68 -28.84 15.81
C ASP A 701 4.80 -30.04 15.42
N ALA A 702 3.49 -29.80 15.21
CA ALA A 702 2.59 -30.82 14.67
C ALA A 702 2.98 -31.25 13.24
N ALA A 703 3.41 -30.29 12.41
CA ALA A 703 3.81 -30.56 11.03
C ALA A 703 5.20 -31.22 10.91
N THR A 704 6.17 -30.89 11.77
CA THR A 704 7.46 -31.57 11.83
C THR A 704 7.30 -33.01 12.32
N LEU A 705 6.50 -33.24 13.37
CA LEU A 705 6.19 -34.57 13.87
C LEU A 705 5.42 -35.44 12.86
N ALA A 706 4.50 -34.83 12.12
CA ALA A 706 3.85 -35.49 11.00
C ALA A 706 4.86 -35.83 9.89
N ALA A 707 5.80 -34.95 9.58
CA ALA A 707 6.78 -35.17 8.51
C ALA A 707 7.77 -36.32 8.82
N THR A 708 8.04 -36.62 10.09
CA THR A 708 8.93 -37.72 10.51
C THR A 708 8.24 -39.06 10.72
N HIS A 709 6.96 -39.08 11.10
CA HIS A 709 6.28 -40.32 11.53
C HIS A 709 4.94 -40.63 10.84
N LEU A 710 4.36 -39.70 10.07
CA LEU A 710 3.11 -39.92 9.34
C LEU A 710 3.36 -39.93 7.83
N HIS A 711 2.66 -40.82 7.13
CA HIS A 711 2.78 -41.00 5.68
C HIS A 711 1.40 -40.93 5.00
N GLY A 712 1.39 -40.56 3.72
CA GLY A 712 0.18 -40.50 2.90
C GLY A 712 -0.95 -39.65 3.49
N SER A 713 -2.13 -40.26 3.64
CA SER A 713 -3.38 -39.57 4.00
C SER A 713 -3.37 -38.91 5.37
N ASP A 714 -2.68 -39.47 6.37
CA ASP A 714 -2.70 -38.92 7.72
C ASP A 714 -1.75 -37.73 7.87
N TYR A 715 -0.64 -37.73 7.11
CA TYR A 715 0.19 -36.55 6.91
C TYR A 715 -0.58 -35.43 6.20
N ALA A 716 -1.28 -35.76 5.11
CA ALA A 716 -2.09 -34.79 4.35
C ALA A 716 -3.17 -34.13 5.22
N ARG A 717 -3.87 -34.90 6.06
CA ARG A 717 -4.89 -34.38 7.01
C ARG A 717 -4.32 -33.36 8.00
N VAL A 718 -3.12 -33.59 8.53
CA VAL A 718 -2.46 -32.64 9.44
C VAL A 718 -2.18 -31.32 8.71
N LEU A 719 -1.64 -31.37 7.49
CA LEU A 719 -1.41 -30.18 6.67
C LEU A 719 -2.71 -29.46 6.25
N GLN A 720 -3.74 -30.18 5.81
CA GLN A 720 -5.05 -29.60 5.47
C GLN A 720 -5.67 -28.84 6.66
N ARG A 721 -5.58 -29.40 7.88
CA ARG A 721 -6.08 -28.74 9.09
C ARG A 721 -5.29 -27.47 9.42
N TRP A 722 -3.96 -27.48 9.21
CA TRP A 722 -3.13 -26.29 9.33
C TRP A 722 -3.45 -25.23 8.26
N ALA A 723 -3.63 -25.63 7.01
CA ALA A 723 -4.03 -24.74 5.91
C ALA A 723 -5.36 -24.03 6.22
N GLY A 724 -6.35 -24.77 6.73
CA GLY A 724 -7.64 -24.23 7.16
C GLY A 724 -7.54 -23.27 8.36
N PHE A 725 -6.56 -23.46 9.26
CA PHE A 725 -6.24 -22.51 10.32
C PHE A 725 -5.58 -21.24 9.76
N VAL A 726 -4.57 -21.36 8.90
CA VAL A 726 -3.89 -20.21 8.27
C VAL A 726 -4.87 -19.35 7.46
N LEU A 727 -5.81 -19.98 6.73
CA LEU A 727 -6.82 -19.27 5.96
C LEU A 727 -7.79 -18.46 6.84
N ARG A 728 -8.28 -19.03 7.95
CA ARG A 728 -9.32 -18.40 8.80
C ARG A 728 -8.76 -17.53 9.93
N GLY A 729 -7.63 -17.93 10.52
CA GLY A 729 -6.99 -17.27 11.65
C GLY A 729 -5.99 -16.20 11.23
N GLU A 730 -5.02 -16.56 10.37
CA GLU A 730 -3.99 -15.60 9.90
C GLU A 730 -4.45 -14.75 8.70
N GLN A 731 -5.57 -15.11 8.06
CA GLN A 731 -6.08 -14.49 6.82
C GLN A 731 -5.08 -14.49 5.64
N ASN A 732 -4.09 -15.40 5.66
CA ASN A 732 -3.06 -15.49 4.63
C ASN A 732 -3.40 -16.57 3.59
N MET A 733 -4.16 -16.19 2.56
CA MET A 733 -4.59 -17.08 1.47
C MET A 733 -3.40 -17.78 0.79
N TRP A 734 -2.34 -17.05 0.46
CA TRP A 734 -1.18 -17.59 -0.27
C TRP A 734 -0.45 -18.68 0.50
N ARG A 735 -0.23 -18.46 1.80
CA ARG A 735 0.39 -19.46 2.68
C ARG A 735 -0.51 -20.69 2.87
N ALA A 736 -1.83 -20.51 2.96
CA ALA A 736 -2.78 -21.63 3.01
C ALA A 736 -2.76 -22.46 1.71
N LEU A 737 -2.66 -21.82 0.54
CA LEU A 737 -2.58 -22.51 -0.76
C LEU A 737 -1.34 -23.41 -0.86
N ILE A 738 -0.15 -22.95 -0.46
CA ILE A 738 1.06 -23.81 -0.39
C ILE A 738 0.82 -25.05 0.48
N LEU A 739 0.17 -24.90 1.63
CA LEU A 739 -0.10 -26.01 2.55
C LEU A 739 -1.11 -27.01 1.98
N TYR A 740 -2.15 -26.54 1.26
CA TYR A 740 -3.06 -27.42 0.53
C TYR A 740 -2.35 -28.18 -0.59
N VAL A 741 -1.50 -27.52 -1.39
CA VAL A 741 -0.72 -28.18 -2.44
C VAL A 741 0.25 -29.21 -1.87
N ALA A 742 0.99 -28.87 -0.81
CA ALA A 742 1.93 -29.78 -0.15
C ALA A 742 1.23 -31.00 0.51
N ALA A 743 -0.08 -30.91 0.77
CA ALA A 743 -0.94 -32.00 1.21
C ALA A 743 -1.53 -32.85 0.06
N GLY A 744 -1.35 -32.45 -1.20
CA GLY A 744 -2.03 -33.05 -2.37
C GLY A 744 -3.49 -32.60 -2.54
N ALA A 745 -3.94 -31.61 -1.77
CA ALA A 745 -5.31 -31.12 -1.69
C ALA A 745 -5.61 -30.02 -2.74
N LEU A 746 -5.39 -30.35 -4.03
CA LEU A 746 -5.61 -29.41 -5.15
C LEU A 746 -7.07 -28.93 -5.30
N PRO A 747 -8.11 -29.76 -5.09
CA PRO A 747 -9.51 -29.30 -5.13
C PRO A 747 -9.81 -28.23 -4.09
N GLU A 748 -9.30 -28.40 -2.87
CA GLU A 748 -9.46 -27.45 -1.77
C GLU A 748 -8.72 -26.14 -2.06
N ALA A 749 -7.52 -26.20 -2.64
CA ALA A 749 -6.81 -25.01 -3.10
C ALA A 749 -7.64 -24.22 -4.14
N LEU A 750 -8.20 -24.90 -5.14
CA LEU A 750 -9.09 -24.28 -6.14
C LEU A 750 -10.37 -23.71 -5.52
N GLU A 751 -10.97 -24.41 -4.55
CA GLU A 751 -12.14 -23.92 -3.84
C GLU A 751 -11.85 -22.64 -3.04
N THR A 752 -10.66 -22.52 -2.41
CA THR A 752 -10.27 -21.28 -1.74
C THR A 752 -10.08 -20.12 -2.72
N LEU A 753 -9.55 -20.34 -3.92
CA LEU A 753 -9.45 -19.30 -4.96
C LEU A 753 -10.84 -18.88 -5.47
N ARG A 754 -11.75 -19.86 -5.63
CA ARG A 754 -13.15 -19.63 -6.01
C ARG A 754 -13.91 -18.81 -4.96
N SER A 755 -13.78 -19.15 -3.68
CA SER A 755 -14.48 -18.44 -2.59
C SER A 755 -13.97 -17.01 -2.40
N ASN A 756 -12.69 -16.75 -2.71
CA ASN A 756 -12.10 -15.41 -2.75
C ASN A 756 -12.35 -14.64 -4.06
N GLN A 757 -13.20 -15.14 -4.97
CA GLN A 757 -13.57 -14.50 -6.24
C GLN A 757 -12.37 -14.18 -7.16
N ARG A 758 -11.35 -15.06 -7.21
CA ARG A 758 -10.15 -14.90 -8.07
C ARG A 758 -10.07 -15.97 -9.18
N PRO A 759 -10.94 -15.93 -10.21
CA PRO A 759 -10.93 -16.90 -11.30
C PRO A 759 -9.61 -16.86 -12.10
N ASP A 760 -9.06 -15.68 -12.34
CA ASP A 760 -7.82 -15.50 -13.11
C ASP A 760 -6.64 -16.20 -12.44
N THR A 761 -6.50 -16.05 -11.12
CA THR A 761 -5.48 -16.74 -10.32
C THR A 761 -5.67 -18.26 -10.35
N ALA A 762 -6.92 -18.74 -10.37
CA ALA A 762 -7.20 -20.18 -10.49
C ALA A 762 -6.80 -20.74 -11.86
N ALA A 763 -7.02 -19.99 -12.95
CA ALA A 763 -6.55 -20.38 -14.28
C ALA A 763 -5.01 -20.42 -14.37
N LEU A 764 -4.33 -19.40 -13.85
CA LEU A 764 -2.85 -19.37 -13.76
C LEU A 764 -2.32 -20.53 -12.91
N PHE A 765 -2.99 -20.85 -11.80
CA PHE A 765 -2.61 -21.97 -10.92
C PHE A 765 -2.73 -23.32 -11.63
N LEU A 766 -3.84 -23.56 -12.34
CA LEU A 766 -4.01 -24.77 -13.15
C LEU A 766 -2.90 -24.91 -14.20
N LEU A 767 -2.52 -23.82 -14.87
CA LEU A 767 -1.46 -23.84 -15.88
C LEU A 767 -0.08 -24.12 -15.32
N ALA A 768 0.25 -23.52 -14.17
CA ALA A 768 1.45 -23.88 -13.43
C ALA A 768 1.48 -25.38 -13.07
N CYS A 769 0.35 -25.93 -12.61
CA CYS A 769 0.20 -27.36 -12.33
C CYS A 769 0.18 -28.28 -13.57
N HIS A 770 0.10 -27.74 -14.80
CA HIS A 770 0.22 -28.53 -16.05
C HIS A 770 1.63 -28.46 -16.66
N GLU A 771 2.45 -27.48 -16.26
CA GLU A 771 3.84 -27.34 -16.71
C GLU A 771 4.83 -28.12 -15.83
N ILE A 772 4.46 -28.36 -14.56
CA ILE A 772 5.22 -29.07 -13.51
C ILE A 772 4.87 -30.55 -13.50
#